data_AF-A0AA45L6K8-F1
#
_entry.id   AF-A0AA45L6K8-F1
#
_cell.length_a   1.000
_cell.length_b   1.000
_cell.length_c   1.000
_cell.angle_alpha   90.00
_cell.angle_beta   90.00
_cell.angle_gamma   90.00
#
_symmetry.space_group_name_H-M   'P 1'
#
loop_
_entity.id
_entity.type
_entity.pdbx_description
1 polymer ?
#
loop_
_entity_poly.entity_id
_entity_poly.type
_entity_poly.pdbx_seq_one_letter_code
_entity_poly.pdbx_strand_id
1 'polypeptide(L)'
;MTDQLRDYLKRVVAELHRTKEALVRERRREPVAVVGLARRGPGGADFDADFFGLSRPQALALDPRQRSALESAWEVFEHAGVNPVTARGSGTGVFAGSADRDPEPESADLPRGTSGRLAHLLGFGGPALTVDTACSSPLAPLHLAVESLRRGECPLALVTQSSPAEVVVLLLERLSDATRAGHPVQAVLRGCAVNSTGVADSGARERVVLAALADAGLTAADVDVTARATTGLGAVVELVRAVRHGVVPPGATPWPQGERARRAAVSAFEPRGANAHLVLEEPPADEPPPDEPAPGGERAGAVPWALSATTATALRESADRLRNHVRAGGHDPADVAWTLARGRGAFEHRAVVLGADRDALLTGLDALADDLPAENLFLGRGSGHAPVFVFPGAGEWWAEVARGLLDVDDVFTEHVEACAAALDPRTGVSLLDVLRGEVAAERPDVRHAALFAVTTSLAAVWRAHGVEPVAAVGDARGEIAAACASGSLTLVDAARWVVSPEFESTVDFVGSVRSLLDAGHSRFVELAPHPALATGADRVTVGTPIRDGDLLTALARAHTAGIDVDWTRALTGRRARIVDLPTYPFQRRPHPPAIPEQATDPAAGDRSTWQRIGDLTAARPSGHWLVITPEGGVARELPETPGFARLAVDTTTVTADDLAAALDLGPLAGVLSLLGLDERPHPDLPDVPRGLAATTELVHALAGNPAPLWCVTSGAAPVDGERANPAQARLWALGAAVAAEHPERWGGLLDVSADVDPVTALAAALDHDEDRVAARRSGLWARRPVPACRTAEAGCPPTDPDLEDLDDEQLFALIDQGFGLR
;
A
#
# COMPACT_ATOMS: atom_id res chain seq x y z
N MET A 1 33.16 -42.89 -24.53
CA MET A 1 31.90 -42.18 -24.85
C MET A 1 31.73 -42.23 -26.36
N THR A 2 30.80 -43.04 -26.87
CA THR A 2 30.63 -43.32 -28.30
C THR A 2 30.22 -42.07 -29.09
N ASP A 3 30.67 -41.92 -30.33
CA ASP A 3 30.35 -40.75 -31.17
C ASP A 3 28.82 -40.55 -31.35
N GLN A 4 28.04 -41.63 -31.30
CA GLN A 4 26.57 -41.58 -31.26
C GLN A 4 26.01 -40.85 -30.03
N LEU A 5 26.60 -41.05 -28.84
CA LEU A 5 26.16 -40.37 -27.61
C LEU A 5 26.50 -38.87 -27.68
N ARG A 6 27.64 -38.52 -28.28
CA ARG A 6 28.07 -37.13 -28.49
C ARG A 6 27.11 -36.40 -29.46
N ASP A 7 26.71 -37.06 -30.55
CA ASP A 7 25.78 -36.47 -31.52
C ASP A 7 24.32 -36.41 -31.01
N TYR A 8 23.91 -37.33 -30.13
CA TYR A 8 22.65 -37.23 -29.42
C TYR A 8 22.66 -36.03 -28.46
N LEU A 9 23.68 -35.91 -27.61
CA LEU A 9 23.85 -34.78 -26.68
C LEU A 9 23.88 -33.42 -27.41
N LYS A 10 24.60 -33.32 -28.53
CA LYS A 10 24.59 -32.09 -29.36
C LYS A 10 23.19 -31.71 -29.84
N ARG A 11 22.40 -32.70 -30.30
CA ARG A 11 21.02 -32.46 -30.75
C ARG A 11 20.12 -32.01 -29.62
N VAL A 12 20.12 -32.71 -28.49
CA VAL A 12 19.31 -32.36 -27.32
C VAL A 12 19.67 -30.98 -26.78
N VAL A 13 20.97 -30.64 -26.70
CA VAL A 13 21.41 -29.30 -26.25
C VAL A 13 21.00 -28.22 -27.25
N ALA A 14 21.13 -28.46 -28.56
CA ALA A 14 20.73 -27.49 -29.59
C ALA A 14 19.20 -27.31 -29.66
N GLU A 15 18.43 -28.35 -29.38
CA GLU A 15 16.98 -28.29 -29.27
C GLU A 15 16.56 -27.54 -28.01
N LEU A 16 17.14 -27.87 -26.85
CA LEU A 16 16.92 -27.13 -25.60
C LEU A 16 17.25 -25.64 -25.73
N HIS A 17 18.36 -25.29 -26.41
CA HIS A 17 18.72 -23.89 -26.63
C HIS A 17 17.70 -23.17 -27.51
N ARG A 18 17.25 -23.81 -28.61
CA ARG A 18 16.22 -23.25 -29.50
C ARG A 18 14.87 -23.09 -28.78
N THR A 19 14.46 -24.08 -28.00
CA THR A 19 13.23 -24.02 -27.20
C THR A 19 13.32 -22.94 -26.13
N LYS A 20 14.47 -22.82 -25.45
CA LYS A 20 14.71 -21.75 -24.48
C LYS A 20 14.66 -20.37 -25.15
N GLU A 21 15.29 -20.19 -26.31
CA GLU A 21 15.25 -18.94 -27.06
C GLU A 21 13.84 -18.59 -27.54
N ALA A 22 13.08 -19.57 -28.03
CA ALA A 22 11.69 -19.40 -28.44
C ALA A 22 10.82 -18.95 -27.26
N LEU A 23 10.90 -19.65 -26.11
CA LEU A 23 10.18 -19.30 -24.88
C LEU A 23 10.56 -17.90 -24.36
N VAL A 24 11.84 -17.53 -24.43
CA VAL A 24 12.29 -16.18 -24.02
C VAL A 24 11.74 -15.11 -24.96
N ARG A 25 11.66 -15.36 -26.27
CA ARG A 25 11.06 -14.42 -27.23
C ARG A 25 9.55 -14.31 -27.03
N GLU A 26 8.88 -15.42 -26.78
CA GLU A 26 7.44 -15.48 -26.53
C GLU A 26 7.09 -14.72 -25.25
N ARG A 27 7.84 -14.94 -24.17
CA ARG A 27 7.68 -14.18 -22.91
C ARG A 27 7.93 -12.68 -23.07
N ARG A 28 8.86 -12.28 -23.94
CA ARG A 28 9.13 -10.85 -24.24
C ARG A 28 8.01 -10.17 -25.02
N ARG A 29 7.13 -10.92 -25.68
CA ARG A 29 5.97 -10.40 -26.43
C ARG A 29 4.65 -10.82 -25.81
N GLU A 30 4.69 -11.35 -24.60
CA GLU A 30 3.49 -11.80 -23.91
C GLU A 30 2.51 -10.61 -23.78
N PRO A 31 1.24 -10.78 -24.17
CA PRO A 31 0.23 -9.76 -23.97
C PRO A 31 0.01 -9.48 -22.48
N VAL A 32 -0.29 -8.21 -22.16
CA VAL A 32 -0.56 -7.78 -20.79
C VAL A 32 -2.05 -7.46 -20.67
N ALA A 33 -2.72 -8.07 -19.70
CA ALA A 33 -4.11 -7.79 -19.38
C ALA A 33 -4.24 -6.49 -18.58
N VAL A 34 -5.21 -5.65 -18.94
CA VAL A 34 -5.75 -4.62 -18.05
C VAL A 34 -6.81 -5.31 -17.20
N VAL A 35 -6.52 -5.57 -15.93
CA VAL A 35 -7.44 -6.30 -15.03
C VAL A 35 -8.33 -5.38 -14.21
N GLY A 36 -7.90 -4.13 -14.02
CA GLY A 36 -8.72 -3.10 -13.37
C GLY A 36 -8.34 -1.70 -13.85
N LEU A 37 -9.30 -0.78 -13.75
CA LEU A 37 -9.10 0.63 -14.10
C LEU A 37 -10.00 1.52 -13.26
N ALA A 38 -9.52 2.72 -12.97
CA ALA A 38 -10.28 3.79 -12.35
C ALA A 38 -9.90 5.13 -12.98
N ARG A 39 -10.91 5.99 -13.11
CA ARG A 39 -10.77 7.37 -13.58
C ARG A 39 -11.60 8.24 -12.66
N ARG A 40 -10.95 9.18 -11.99
CA ARG A 40 -11.59 10.12 -11.05
C ARG A 40 -11.16 11.55 -11.37
N GLY A 41 -11.92 12.52 -10.90
CA GLY A 41 -11.44 13.90 -10.82
C GLY A 41 -10.20 14.01 -9.91
N PRO A 42 -9.58 15.20 -9.83
CA PRO A 42 -8.33 15.41 -9.08
C PRO A 42 -8.46 15.22 -7.56
N GLY A 43 -9.66 14.87 -7.06
CA GLY A 43 -9.97 14.74 -5.63
C GLY A 43 -10.56 16.02 -5.05
N GLY A 44 -11.36 15.86 -4.00
CA GLY A 44 -11.88 16.97 -3.19
C GLY A 44 -11.07 17.19 -1.91
N ALA A 45 -11.60 18.01 -1.00
CA ALA A 45 -11.05 18.11 0.35
C ALA A 45 -11.22 16.79 1.14
N ASP A 46 -12.18 15.97 0.77
CA ASP A 46 -12.56 14.78 1.53
C ASP A 46 -11.67 13.58 1.21
N PHE A 47 -11.12 12.96 2.25
CA PHE A 47 -10.27 11.76 2.16
C PHE A 47 -10.38 10.91 3.43
N ASP A 48 -10.31 9.59 3.29
CA ASP A 48 -10.31 8.66 4.44
C ASP A 48 -8.87 8.36 4.89
N ALA A 49 -8.27 9.29 5.64
CA ALA A 49 -6.90 9.17 6.13
C ALA A 49 -6.70 7.99 7.10
N ASP A 50 -7.69 7.74 7.97
CA ASP A 50 -7.62 6.69 9.00
C ASP A 50 -7.51 5.30 8.34
N PHE A 51 -8.22 5.07 7.23
CA PHE A 51 -8.14 3.83 6.46
C PHE A 51 -6.72 3.51 5.96
N PHE A 52 -5.98 4.52 5.51
CA PHE A 52 -4.60 4.37 5.04
C PHE A 52 -3.56 4.46 6.17
N GLY A 53 -3.99 4.54 7.44
CA GLY A 53 -3.10 4.67 8.59
C GLY A 53 -2.35 6.01 8.64
N LEU A 54 -2.91 7.06 8.03
CA LEU A 54 -2.29 8.38 7.95
C LEU A 54 -2.75 9.26 9.11
N SER A 55 -1.79 9.88 9.80
CA SER A 55 -2.09 10.94 10.76
C SER A 55 -2.66 12.18 10.07
N ARG A 56 -3.37 13.04 10.82
CA ARG A 56 -3.93 14.29 10.28
C ARG A 56 -2.87 15.19 9.61
N PRO A 57 -1.67 15.42 10.17
CA PRO A 57 -0.63 16.21 9.50
C PRO A 57 -0.17 15.58 8.18
N GLN A 58 0.03 14.25 8.15
CA GLN A 58 0.41 13.54 6.92
C GLN A 58 -0.68 13.65 5.85
N ALA A 59 -1.94 13.47 6.21
CA ALA A 59 -3.06 13.61 5.29
C ALA A 59 -3.17 15.02 4.70
N LEU A 60 -2.96 16.07 5.51
CA LEU A 60 -2.96 17.47 5.06
C LEU A 60 -1.79 17.77 4.11
N ALA A 61 -0.63 17.11 4.31
CA ALA A 61 0.54 17.26 3.46
C ALA A 61 0.42 16.55 2.10
N LEU A 62 -0.52 15.62 1.92
CA LEU A 62 -0.76 14.97 0.63
C LEU A 62 -1.50 15.90 -0.33
N ASP A 63 -1.05 15.94 -1.59
CA ASP A 63 -1.79 16.58 -2.70
C ASP A 63 -3.15 15.86 -2.89
N PRO A 64 -4.26 16.58 -3.15
CA PRO A 64 -5.56 15.96 -3.41
C PRO A 64 -5.54 14.87 -4.49
N ARG A 65 -4.70 15.02 -5.51
CA ARG A 65 -4.54 14.02 -6.59
C ARG A 65 -3.90 12.74 -6.07
N GLN A 66 -2.96 12.83 -5.13
CA GLN A 66 -2.35 11.66 -4.49
C GLN A 66 -3.34 10.93 -3.58
N ARG A 67 -4.19 11.68 -2.86
CA ARG A 67 -5.30 11.10 -2.07
C ARG A 67 -6.30 10.37 -2.95
N SER A 68 -6.68 10.99 -4.08
CA SER A 68 -7.54 10.36 -5.09
C SER A 68 -6.88 9.12 -5.70
N ALA A 69 -5.56 9.15 -5.94
CA ALA A 69 -4.80 8.01 -6.44
C ALA A 69 -4.75 6.84 -5.44
N LEU A 70 -4.63 7.10 -4.14
CA LEU A 70 -4.66 6.08 -3.08
C LEU A 70 -6.00 5.34 -3.04
N GLU A 71 -7.10 6.08 -2.98
CA GLU A 71 -8.44 5.48 -3.02
C GLU A 71 -8.70 4.75 -4.34
N SER A 72 -8.33 5.34 -5.48
CA SER A 72 -8.50 4.71 -6.79
C SER A 72 -7.67 3.44 -6.92
N ALA A 73 -6.44 3.42 -6.40
CA ALA A 73 -5.61 2.23 -6.39
C ALA A 73 -6.29 1.10 -5.61
N TRP A 74 -6.82 1.39 -4.42
CA TRP A 74 -7.57 0.40 -3.65
C TRP A 74 -8.78 -0.16 -4.43
N GLU A 75 -9.59 0.71 -5.01
CA GLU A 75 -10.78 0.33 -5.78
C GLU A 75 -10.44 -0.54 -6.98
N VAL A 76 -9.36 -0.21 -7.69
CA VAL A 76 -8.93 -0.96 -8.88
C VAL A 76 -8.56 -2.41 -8.53
N PHE A 77 -7.92 -2.64 -7.38
CA PHE A 77 -7.64 -4.00 -6.90
C PHE A 77 -8.95 -4.74 -6.58
N GLU A 78 -9.89 -4.09 -5.89
CA GLU A 78 -11.19 -4.68 -5.57
C GLU A 78 -12.01 -5.02 -6.83
N HIS A 79 -12.01 -4.15 -7.85
CA HIS A 79 -12.66 -4.42 -9.14
C HIS A 79 -11.97 -5.53 -9.93
N ALA A 80 -10.64 -5.66 -9.81
CA ALA A 80 -9.90 -6.77 -10.41
C ALA A 80 -10.10 -8.11 -9.66
N GLY A 81 -10.81 -8.09 -8.53
CA GLY A 81 -10.97 -9.27 -7.66
C GLY A 81 -9.67 -9.69 -6.98
N VAL A 82 -8.71 -8.77 -6.85
CA VAL A 82 -7.44 -8.96 -6.14
C VAL A 82 -7.58 -8.35 -4.76
N ASN A 83 -7.46 -9.18 -3.70
CA ASN A 83 -7.53 -8.68 -2.34
C ASN A 83 -6.36 -7.71 -2.03
N PRO A 84 -6.61 -6.42 -1.78
CA PRO A 84 -5.54 -5.44 -1.56
C PRO A 84 -4.76 -5.68 -0.26
N VAL A 85 -5.37 -6.31 0.76
CA VAL A 85 -4.72 -6.61 2.04
C VAL A 85 -3.65 -7.68 1.87
N THR A 86 -3.97 -8.77 1.16
CA THR A 86 -3.01 -9.85 0.88
C THR A 86 -1.98 -9.45 -0.18
N ALA A 87 -2.27 -8.43 -0.99
CA ALA A 87 -1.30 -7.87 -1.93
C ALA A 87 -0.20 -7.05 -1.22
N ARG A 88 -0.37 -6.69 0.07
CA ARG A 88 0.71 -6.10 0.88
C ARG A 88 1.86 -7.09 1.01
N GLY A 89 3.09 -6.60 0.88
CA GLY A 89 4.31 -7.40 0.83
C GLY A 89 4.57 -8.09 -0.51
N SER A 90 3.63 -8.02 -1.48
CA SER A 90 3.85 -8.57 -2.82
C SER A 90 4.86 -7.75 -3.61
N GLY A 91 5.51 -8.37 -4.60
CA GLY A 91 6.39 -7.71 -5.55
C GLY A 91 5.68 -6.80 -6.56
N THR A 92 4.49 -6.25 -6.25
CA THR A 92 3.73 -5.38 -7.14
C THR A 92 4.53 -4.11 -7.48
N GLY A 93 4.68 -3.81 -8.77
CA GLY A 93 5.35 -2.60 -9.23
C GLY A 93 4.40 -1.39 -9.26
N VAL A 94 4.93 -0.18 -9.06
CA VAL A 94 4.20 1.08 -9.11
C VAL A 94 4.88 2.04 -10.09
N PHE A 95 4.17 2.39 -11.15
CA PHE A 95 4.67 3.25 -12.23
C PHE A 95 3.80 4.50 -12.32
N ALA A 96 4.34 5.63 -11.89
CA ALA A 96 3.60 6.90 -11.85
C ALA A 96 4.07 7.82 -12.99
N GLY A 97 3.13 8.36 -13.75
CA GLY A 97 3.35 9.52 -14.61
C GLY A 97 3.00 10.79 -13.85
N SER A 98 3.92 11.74 -13.80
CA SER A 98 3.65 13.07 -13.24
C SER A 98 3.70 14.11 -14.35
N ALA A 99 2.62 14.88 -14.51
CA ALA A 99 2.54 15.97 -15.47
C ALA A 99 3.16 17.27 -14.92
N ASP A 100 3.10 17.44 -13.60
CA ASP A 100 3.70 18.56 -12.85
C ASP A 100 4.72 18.02 -11.84
N ARG A 101 5.57 18.89 -11.29
CA ARG A 101 6.37 18.53 -10.12
C ARG A 101 5.42 18.44 -8.91
N ASP A 102 5.04 17.22 -8.53
CA ASP A 102 4.18 17.00 -7.38
C ASP A 102 4.75 17.70 -6.15
N PRO A 103 3.93 18.44 -5.37
CA PRO A 103 4.42 19.07 -4.15
C PRO A 103 4.92 17.97 -3.20
N GLU A 104 6.18 18.11 -2.78
CA GLU A 104 6.77 17.18 -1.84
C GLU A 104 6.28 17.53 -0.43
N PRO A 105 5.81 16.55 0.35
CA PRO A 105 5.39 16.78 1.71
C PRO A 105 6.63 17.19 2.51
N GLU A 106 6.48 18.21 3.35
CA GLU A 106 7.55 18.64 4.26
C GLU A 106 7.80 17.65 5.39
N SER A 107 6.89 16.68 5.60
CA SER A 107 7.03 15.63 6.61
C SER A 107 8.13 14.62 6.22
N ALA A 108 9.13 14.48 7.10
CA ALA A 108 10.24 13.54 6.93
C ALA A 108 9.81 12.05 6.88
N ASP A 109 8.59 11.73 7.32
CA ASP A 109 8.11 10.35 7.49
C ASP A 109 7.48 9.74 6.22
N LEU A 110 7.22 10.54 5.19
CA LEU A 110 6.65 10.05 3.92
C LEU A 110 7.72 9.98 2.82
N PRO A 111 7.78 8.88 2.04
CA PRO A 111 8.68 8.81 0.90
C PRO A 111 8.41 9.92 -0.12
N ARG A 112 9.51 10.39 -0.73
CA ARG A 112 9.48 11.33 -1.84
C ARG A 112 8.99 10.67 -3.12
N GLY A 113 8.33 11.45 -3.98
CA GLY A 113 7.76 10.98 -5.24
C GLY A 113 6.49 10.13 -5.10
N THR A 114 5.57 10.29 -6.05
CA THR A 114 4.24 9.66 -6.02
C THR A 114 4.30 8.13 -6.07
N SER A 115 5.18 7.54 -6.89
CA SER A 115 5.31 6.08 -6.96
C SER A 115 5.81 5.48 -5.66
N GLY A 116 6.86 6.07 -5.06
CA GLY A 116 7.44 5.58 -3.80
C GLY A 116 6.46 5.70 -2.64
N ARG A 117 5.67 6.78 -2.61
CA ARG A 117 4.64 7.00 -1.60
C ARG A 117 3.48 6.01 -1.71
N LEU A 118 2.97 5.79 -2.93
CA LEU A 118 1.92 4.79 -3.17
C LEU A 118 2.41 3.39 -2.82
N ALA A 119 3.61 3.01 -3.27
CA ALA A 119 4.20 1.72 -2.93
C ALA A 119 4.32 1.54 -1.40
N HIS A 120 4.78 2.58 -0.69
CA HIS A 120 4.91 2.53 0.77
C HIS A 120 3.56 2.40 1.49
N LEU A 121 2.59 3.27 1.17
CA LEU A 121 1.29 3.29 1.84
C LEU A 121 0.42 2.07 1.52
N LEU A 122 0.57 1.51 0.31
CA LEU A 122 -0.09 0.28 -0.11
C LEU A 122 0.72 -0.97 0.23
N GLY A 123 1.95 -0.83 0.74
CA GLY A 123 2.82 -1.93 1.17
C GLY A 123 3.37 -2.80 0.04
N PHE A 124 3.65 -2.25 -1.15
CA PHE A 124 4.18 -2.99 -2.29
C PHE A 124 5.72 -2.99 -2.33
N GLY A 125 6.31 -4.14 -2.63
CA GLY A 125 7.75 -4.37 -2.67
C GLY A 125 8.37 -4.46 -4.07
N GLY A 126 7.60 -4.20 -5.13
CA GLY A 126 8.11 -4.20 -6.52
C GLY A 126 8.76 -2.88 -6.93
N PRO A 127 9.15 -2.75 -8.22
CA PRO A 127 9.74 -1.52 -8.75
C PRO A 127 8.81 -0.31 -8.59
N ALA A 128 9.29 0.78 -7.99
CA ALA A 128 8.50 2.00 -7.82
C ALA A 128 9.17 3.17 -8.56
N LEU A 129 8.63 3.55 -9.71
CA LEU A 129 9.22 4.54 -10.61
C LEU A 129 8.25 5.68 -10.92
N THR A 130 8.70 6.92 -10.75
CA THR A 130 7.99 8.11 -11.23
C THR A 130 8.69 8.58 -12.49
N VAL A 131 7.96 8.65 -13.60
CA VAL A 131 8.46 9.16 -14.88
C VAL A 131 7.91 10.56 -15.07
N ASP A 132 8.82 11.53 -15.08
CA ASP A 132 8.52 12.86 -15.56
C ASP A 132 8.51 12.80 -17.09
N THR A 133 7.33 12.97 -17.67
CA THR A 133 7.18 13.03 -19.13
C THR A 133 6.67 14.39 -19.58
N ALA A 134 6.72 15.42 -18.72
CA ALA A 134 5.85 16.60 -18.82
C ALA A 134 4.38 16.16 -19.06
N CYS A 135 3.48 17.07 -19.41
CA CYS A 135 2.08 16.72 -19.75
C CYS A 135 1.91 15.81 -20.99
N SER A 136 2.99 15.19 -21.50
CA SER A 136 3.23 15.12 -22.93
C SER A 136 3.55 13.70 -23.43
N SER A 137 3.98 12.76 -22.56
CA SER A 137 4.00 11.31 -22.91
C SER A 137 3.37 10.42 -21.83
N PRO A 138 2.04 10.47 -21.65
CA PRO A 138 1.31 9.74 -20.61
C PRO A 138 1.50 8.21 -20.65
N LEU A 139 1.96 7.68 -21.78
CA LEU A 139 2.09 6.24 -22.01
C LEU A 139 3.45 5.68 -21.59
N ALA A 140 4.46 6.50 -21.26
CA ALA A 140 5.78 5.99 -20.89
C ALA A 140 5.78 5.17 -19.58
N PRO A 141 5.10 5.59 -18.48
CA PRO A 141 4.95 4.75 -17.29
C PRO A 141 4.28 3.40 -17.60
N LEU A 142 3.29 3.41 -18.50
CA LEU A 142 2.60 2.20 -18.94
C LEU A 142 3.54 1.26 -19.70
N HIS A 143 4.36 1.79 -20.62
CA HIS A 143 5.38 1.00 -21.32
C HIS A 143 6.37 0.35 -20.35
N LEU A 144 6.86 1.09 -19.35
CA LEU A 144 7.77 0.55 -18.33
C LEU A 144 7.11 -0.56 -17.50
N ALA A 145 5.83 -0.39 -17.15
CA ALA A 145 5.07 -1.42 -16.44
C ALA A 145 4.93 -2.70 -17.26
N VAL A 146 4.60 -2.59 -18.56
CA VAL A 146 4.52 -3.74 -19.48
C VAL A 146 5.87 -4.47 -19.58
N GLU A 147 6.97 -3.74 -19.74
CA GLU A 147 8.30 -4.33 -19.78
C GLU A 147 8.69 -5.03 -18.46
N SER A 148 8.35 -4.42 -17.32
CA SER A 148 8.63 -5.00 -16.00
C SER A 148 7.86 -6.30 -15.77
N LEU A 149 6.58 -6.35 -16.17
CA LEU A 149 5.76 -7.56 -16.16
C LEU A 149 6.33 -8.66 -17.07
N ARG A 150 6.70 -8.34 -18.31
CA ARG A 150 7.29 -9.29 -19.27
C ARG A 150 8.64 -9.85 -18.80
N ARG A 151 9.45 -9.03 -18.11
CA ARG A 151 10.72 -9.46 -17.50
C ARG A 151 10.52 -10.28 -16.22
N GLY A 152 9.33 -10.23 -15.63
CA GLY A 152 9.03 -10.88 -14.36
C GLY A 152 9.66 -10.17 -13.16
N GLU A 153 9.92 -8.87 -13.26
CA GLU A 153 10.36 -8.03 -12.14
C GLU A 153 9.21 -7.80 -11.15
N CYS A 154 7.97 -7.81 -11.63
CA CYS A 154 6.76 -7.83 -10.82
C CYS A 154 5.69 -8.79 -11.39
N PRO A 155 4.79 -9.32 -10.55
CA PRO A 155 3.63 -10.11 -10.99
C PRO A 155 2.43 -9.23 -11.37
N LEU A 156 2.28 -8.09 -10.68
CA LEU A 156 1.26 -7.07 -10.92
C LEU A 156 1.94 -5.71 -11.07
N ALA A 157 1.36 -4.82 -11.86
CA ALA A 157 1.84 -3.45 -12.00
C ALA A 157 0.69 -2.45 -11.89
N LEU A 158 0.80 -1.55 -10.93
CA LEU A 158 -0.06 -0.39 -10.76
C LEU A 158 0.50 0.77 -11.57
N VAL A 159 -0.25 1.23 -12.56
CA VAL A 159 0.11 2.42 -13.35
C VAL A 159 -0.81 3.55 -12.93
N THR A 160 -0.26 4.69 -12.54
CA THR A 160 -1.04 5.86 -12.16
C THR A 160 -0.58 7.08 -12.93
N GLN A 161 -1.51 7.96 -13.26
CA GLN A 161 -1.20 9.29 -13.74
C GLN A 161 -2.14 10.31 -13.14
N SER A 162 -1.57 11.38 -12.61
CA SER A 162 -2.28 12.55 -12.11
C SER A 162 -2.14 13.73 -13.07
N SER A 163 -3.22 14.48 -13.23
CA SER A 163 -3.28 15.76 -13.91
C SER A 163 -4.17 16.72 -13.09
N PRO A 164 -4.17 18.02 -13.38
CA PRO A 164 -5.11 18.95 -12.74
C PRO A 164 -6.59 18.59 -12.97
N ALA A 165 -6.92 17.85 -14.03
CA ALA A 165 -8.30 17.52 -14.39
C ALA A 165 -8.74 16.14 -13.89
N GLU A 166 -7.82 15.19 -13.73
CA GLU A 166 -8.14 13.81 -13.40
C GLU A 166 -6.97 13.02 -12.85
N VAL A 167 -7.31 11.93 -12.16
CA VAL A 167 -6.41 10.86 -11.74
C VAL A 167 -6.89 9.57 -12.41
N VAL A 168 -5.98 8.90 -13.09
CA VAL A 168 -6.23 7.60 -13.74
C VAL A 168 -5.32 6.56 -13.12
N VAL A 169 -5.90 5.41 -12.77
CA VAL A 169 -5.18 4.26 -12.23
C VAL A 169 -5.54 3.03 -13.05
N LEU A 170 -4.53 2.26 -13.45
CA LEU A 170 -4.67 0.98 -14.16
C LEU A 170 -3.93 -0.09 -13.35
N LEU A 171 -4.50 -1.29 -13.29
CA LEU A 171 -3.84 -2.47 -12.77
C LEU A 171 -3.61 -3.46 -13.91
N LEU A 172 -2.35 -3.84 -14.07
CA LEU A 172 -1.87 -4.65 -15.17
C LEU A 172 -1.30 -5.97 -14.65
N GLU A 173 -1.52 -7.03 -15.41
CA GLU A 173 -1.01 -8.38 -15.15
C GLU A 173 -0.63 -9.05 -16.48
N ARG A 174 0.29 -10.01 -16.47
CA ARG A 174 0.49 -10.85 -17.67
C ARG A 174 -0.81 -11.59 -17.99
N LEU A 175 -1.18 -11.67 -19.27
CA LEU A 175 -2.44 -12.31 -19.66
C LEU A 175 -2.52 -13.76 -19.19
N SER A 176 -1.42 -14.51 -19.25
CA SER A 176 -1.39 -15.91 -18.79
C SER A 176 -1.61 -16.06 -17.28
N ASP A 177 -1.19 -15.06 -16.49
CA ASP A 177 -1.37 -15.06 -15.05
C ASP A 177 -2.80 -14.65 -14.69
N ALA A 178 -3.34 -13.61 -15.35
CA ALA A 178 -4.73 -13.20 -15.20
C ALA A 178 -5.69 -14.36 -15.51
N THR A 179 -5.46 -15.09 -16.62
CA THR A 179 -6.25 -16.28 -16.97
C THR A 179 -6.11 -17.38 -15.92
N ARG A 180 -4.89 -17.65 -15.43
CA ARG A 180 -4.64 -18.68 -14.41
C ARG A 180 -5.31 -18.34 -13.08
N ALA A 181 -5.34 -17.07 -12.72
CA ALA A 181 -5.94 -16.58 -11.48
C ALA A 181 -7.47 -16.38 -11.61
N GLY A 182 -8.01 -16.42 -12.83
CA GLY A 182 -9.42 -16.13 -13.12
C GLY A 182 -9.78 -14.65 -12.96
N HIS A 183 -8.80 -13.74 -13.08
CA HIS A 183 -9.04 -12.31 -12.99
C HIS A 183 -9.76 -11.77 -14.24
N PRO A 184 -10.70 -10.83 -14.09
CA PRO A 184 -11.44 -10.26 -15.21
C PRO A 184 -10.49 -9.46 -16.12
N VAL A 185 -10.50 -9.75 -17.42
CA VAL A 185 -9.73 -8.99 -18.41
C VAL A 185 -10.62 -7.91 -19.02
N GLN A 186 -10.25 -6.64 -18.82
CA GLN A 186 -10.97 -5.49 -19.38
C GLN A 186 -10.61 -5.25 -20.85
N ALA A 187 -9.32 -5.39 -21.15
CA ALA A 187 -8.71 -5.32 -22.48
C ALA A 187 -7.30 -5.91 -22.42
N VAL A 188 -6.71 -6.16 -23.58
CA VAL A 188 -5.36 -6.70 -23.72
C VAL A 188 -4.45 -5.66 -24.37
N LEU A 189 -3.36 -5.30 -23.68
CA LEU A 189 -2.24 -4.54 -24.23
C LEU A 189 -1.39 -5.48 -25.09
N ARG A 190 -1.54 -5.39 -26.41
CA ARG A 190 -0.86 -6.29 -27.36
C ARG A 190 0.55 -5.84 -27.67
N GLY A 191 0.78 -4.54 -27.82
CA GLY A 191 2.11 -4.01 -28.03
C GLY A 191 2.22 -2.53 -27.74
N CYS A 192 3.41 -2.10 -27.36
CA CYS A 192 3.71 -0.71 -27.07
C CYS A 192 5.14 -0.35 -27.46
N ALA A 193 5.36 0.91 -27.79
CA ALA A 193 6.70 1.43 -28.05
C ALA A 193 6.81 2.89 -27.61
N VAL A 194 8.03 3.28 -27.27
CA VAL A 194 8.41 4.66 -26.94
C VAL A 194 9.68 5.01 -27.70
N ASN A 195 9.75 6.22 -28.26
CA ASN A 195 10.98 6.78 -28.83
C ASN A 195 11.06 8.30 -28.59
N SER A 196 11.99 9.00 -29.22
CA SER A 196 12.09 10.46 -29.14
C SER A 196 12.14 11.09 -30.52
N THR A 197 11.58 12.30 -30.64
CA THR A 197 11.70 13.15 -31.83
C THR A 197 13.11 13.70 -32.04
N GLY A 198 13.97 13.69 -31.02
CA GLY A 198 15.35 14.16 -31.14
C GLY A 198 15.45 15.60 -31.67
N VAL A 199 16.51 15.90 -32.42
CA VAL A 199 16.73 17.22 -33.04
C VAL A 199 16.07 17.24 -34.42
N ALA A 200 14.73 17.27 -34.44
CA ALA A 200 13.89 17.41 -35.63
C ALA A 200 13.84 16.19 -36.58
N ASP A 201 13.66 14.98 -36.04
CA ASP A 201 13.41 13.77 -36.84
C ASP A 201 11.92 13.63 -37.18
N SER A 202 11.55 13.97 -38.42
CA SER A 202 10.18 13.87 -38.93
C SER A 202 9.65 12.43 -38.97
N GLY A 203 10.52 11.43 -39.09
CA GLY A 203 10.16 10.00 -39.14
C GLY A 203 9.99 9.35 -37.76
N ALA A 204 10.24 10.06 -36.66
CA ALA A 204 10.15 9.48 -35.32
C ALA A 204 8.74 8.98 -34.97
N ARG A 205 7.69 9.68 -35.41
CA ARG A 205 6.29 9.28 -35.17
C ARG A 205 5.93 7.98 -35.88
N GLU A 206 6.29 7.87 -37.15
CA GLU A 206 6.07 6.64 -37.92
C GLU A 206 6.82 5.45 -37.31
N ARG A 207 8.09 5.63 -36.94
CA ARG A 207 8.90 4.55 -36.35
C ARG A 207 8.35 4.05 -35.02
N VAL A 208 7.75 4.90 -34.17
CA VAL A 208 7.15 4.42 -32.91
C VAL A 208 5.88 3.63 -33.18
N VAL A 209 5.06 4.02 -34.16
CA VAL A 209 3.87 3.26 -34.57
C VAL A 209 4.28 1.89 -35.11
N LEU A 210 5.24 1.85 -36.04
CA LEU A 210 5.76 0.60 -36.60
C LEU A 210 6.40 -0.29 -35.55
N ALA A 211 7.13 0.28 -34.57
CA ALA A 211 7.72 -0.48 -33.48
C ALA A 211 6.65 -1.11 -32.57
N ALA A 212 5.58 -0.38 -32.23
CA ALA A 212 4.50 -0.90 -31.41
C ALA A 212 3.69 -2.00 -32.12
N LEU A 213 3.45 -1.84 -33.43
CA LEU A 213 2.83 -2.88 -34.27
C LEU A 213 3.72 -4.13 -34.37
N ALA A 214 5.03 -3.95 -34.53
CA ALA A 214 5.99 -5.05 -34.55
C ALA A 214 6.09 -5.78 -33.19
N ASP A 215 5.98 -5.04 -32.07
CA ASP A 215 5.89 -5.62 -30.73
C ASP A 215 4.61 -6.46 -30.58
N ALA A 216 3.48 -5.95 -31.08
CA ALA A 216 2.18 -6.64 -31.07
C ALA A 216 2.10 -7.84 -32.03
N GLY A 217 3.01 -7.93 -33.01
CA GLY A 217 2.95 -8.88 -34.10
C GLY A 217 1.81 -8.60 -35.09
N LEU A 218 1.47 -7.32 -35.28
CA LEU A 218 0.34 -6.83 -36.07
C LEU A 218 0.79 -5.89 -37.19
N THR A 219 -0.13 -5.60 -38.12
CA THR A 219 0.03 -4.59 -39.17
C THR A 219 -0.93 -3.43 -38.96
N ALA A 220 -0.76 -2.32 -39.69
CA ALA A 220 -1.68 -1.18 -39.60
C ALA A 220 -3.12 -1.52 -40.08
N ALA A 221 -3.28 -2.57 -40.88
CA ALA A 221 -4.60 -3.05 -41.33
C ALA A 221 -5.36 -3.81 -40.24
N ASP A 222 -4.66 -4.21 -39.17
CA ASP A 222 -5.25 -4.90 -38.03
C ASP A 222 -5.83 -3.95 -36.98
N VAL A 223 -5.62 -2.64 -37.10
CA VAL A 223 -6.10 -1.63 -36.14
C VAL A 223 -7.32 -0.89 -36.72
N ASP A 224 -8.44 -0.96 -36.01
CA ASP A 224 -9.72 -0.41 -36.46
C ASP A 224 -9.93 1.05 -36.05
N VAL A 225 -9.45 1.40 -34.86
CA VAL A 225 -9.70 2.71 -34.23
C VAL A 225 -8.40 3.30 -33.74
N THR A 226 -8.18 4.58 -33.98
CA THR A 226 -7.04 5.32 -33.43
C THR A 226 -7.51 6.50 -32.59
N ALA A 227 -6.83 6.74 -31.47
CA ALA A 227 -7.02 7.90 -30.63
C ALA A 227 -5.68 8.57 -30.31
N ARG A 228 -5.75 9.87 -30.03
CA ARG A 228 -4.60 10.65 -29.55
C ARG A 228 -4.76 10.90 -28.05
N ALA A 229 -3.75 10.54 -27.27
CA ALA A 229 -3.65 10.95 -25.88
C ALA A 229 -3.08 12.37 -25.85
N THR A 230 -3.94 13.35 -25.59
CA THR A 230 -3.56 14.76 -25.47
C THR A 230 -3.17 15.14 -24.05
N THR A 231 -3.82 14.54 -23.06
CA THR A 231 -3.52 14.71 -21.62
C THR A 231 -3.84 13.42 -20.89
N GLY A 232 -2.88 12.85 -20.17
CA GLY A 232 -3.18 11.73 -19.28
C GLY A 232 -3.43 10.38 -19.95
N LEU A 233 -3.71 9.38 -19.12
CA LEU A 233 -4.17 8.05 -19.51
C LEU A 233 -5.68 8.00 -19.82
N GLY A 234 -6.41 9.12 -19.77
CA GLY A 234 -7.86 9.14 -19.98
C GLY A 234 -8.29 8.54 -21.32
N ALA A 235 -7.56 8.81 -22.40
CA ALA A 235 -7.82 8.21 -23.72
C ALA A 235 -7.67 6.68 -23.72
N VAL A 236 -6.75 6.13 -22.90
CA VAL A 236 -6.59 4.68 -22.73
C VAL A 236 -7.84 4.09 -22.08
N VAL A 237 -8.36 4.73 -21.03
CA VAL A 237 -9.59 4.27 -20.35
C VAL A 237 -10.79 4.26 -21.30
N GLU A 238 -10.95 5.30 -22.12
CA GLU A 238 -12.03 5.36 -23.11
C GLU A 238 -11.90 4.26 -24.17
N LEU A 239 -10.69 3.98 -24.66
CA LEU A 239 -10.50 2.89 -25.62
C LEU A 239 -10.65 1.50 -25.00
N VAL A 240 -10.23 1.29 -23.74
CA VAL A 240 -10.49 0.03 -23.02
C VAL A 240 -11.99 -0.24 -22.96
N ARG A 241 -12.79 0.78 -22.59
CA ARG A 241 -14.26 0.70 -22.60
C ARG A 241 -14.81 0.46 -23.99
N ALA A 242 -14.30 1.18 -25.00
CA ALA A 242 -14.79 1.08 -26.36
C ALA A 242 -14.59 -0.33 -26.95
N VAL A 243 -13.39 -0.88 -26.75
CA VAL A 243 -13.03 -2.23 -27.19
C VAL A 243 -13.86 -3.28 -26.44
N ARG A 244 -14.03 -3.14 -25.10
CA ARG A 244 -14.80 -4.09 -24.29
C ARG A 244 -16.28 -4.11 -24.67
N HIS A 245 -16.89 -2.94 -24.81
CA HIS A 245 -18.33 -2.81 -25.02
C HIS A 245 -18.73 -2.76 -26.50
N GLY A 246 -17.76 -2.62 -27.42
CA GLY A 246 -18.03 -2.51 -28.85
C GLY A 246 -18.71 -1.21 -29.23
N VAL A 247 -18.24 -0.10 -28.66
CA VAL A 247 -18.85 1.21 -28.87
C VAL A 247 -17.77 2.27 -28.92
N VAL A 248 -17.61 2.95 -30.06
CA VAL A 248 -16.56 3.98 -30.24
C VAL A 248 -17.12 5.37 -29.92
N PRO A 249 -16.53 6.12 -28.97
CA PRO A 249 -16.82 7.54 -28.76
C PRO A 249 -16.08 8.43 -29.79
N PRO A 250 -16.53 9.66 -30.08
CA PRO A 250 -17.78 10.30 -29.64
C PRO A 250 -18.98 9.87 -30.51
N GLY A 251 -20.16 9.75 -29.89
CA GLY A 251 -21.41 9.41 -30.59
C GLY A 251 -21.88 7.96 -30.45
N ALA A 252 -21.13 7.14 -29.70
CA ALA A 252 -21.47 5.76 -29.37
C ALA A 252 -21.74 4.89 -30.62
N THR A 253 -20.87 5.00 -31.62
CA THR A 253 -20.99 4.21 -32.85
C THR A 253 -20.76 2.73 -32.55
N PRO A 254 -21.69 1.83 -32.91
CA PRO A 254 -21.52 0.40 -32.69
C PRO A 254 -20.28 -0.14 -33.42
N TRP A 255 -19.49 -0.95 -32.72
CA TRP A 255 -18.31 -1.65 -33.21
C TRP A 255 -18.51 -3.15 -32.94
N PRO A 256 -19.22 -3.85 -33.85
CA PRO A 256 -19.63 -5.23 -33.65
C PRO A 256 -18.42 -6.17 -33.67
N GLN A 257 -18.53 -7.25 -32.92
CA GLN A 257 -17.54 -8.32 -32.93
C GLN A 257 -17.55 -9.01 -34.30
N GLY A 258 -16.37 -9.14 -34.92
CA GLY A 258 -16.19 -9.79 -36.22
C GLY A 258 -15.33 -11.06 -36.12
N GLU A 259 -14.91 -11.60 -37.27
CA GLU A 259 -13.95 -12.72 -37.33
C GLU A 259 -12.56 -12.35 -36.79
N ARG A 260 -12.22 -11.05 -36.84
CA ARG A 260 -11.01 -10.48 -36.28
C ARG A 260 -11.30 -9.75 -34.98
N ALA A 261 -10.37 -9.85 -34.04
CA ALA A 261 -10.47 -9.19 -32.76
C ALA A 261 -10.53 -7.66 -32.93
N ARG A 262 -11.41 -6.99 -32.18
CA ARG A 262 -11.49 -5.52 -32.14
C ARG A 262 -10.20 -4.95 -31.58
N ARG A 263 -9.54 -4.07 -32.33
CA ARG A 263 -8.26 -3.47 -31.93
C ARG A 263 -8.28 -1.96 -32.11
N ALA A 264 -7.78 -1.27 -31.09
CA ALA A 264 -7.65 0.17 -31.10
C ALA A 264 -6.23 0.58 -30.70
N ALA A 265 -5.77 1.75 -31.16
CA ALA A 265 -4.45 2.25 -30.80
C ALA A 265 -4.51 3.67 -30.23
N VAL A 266 -3.66 3.93 -29.24
CA VAL A 266 -3.47 5.25 -28.62
C VAL A 266 -2.08 5.76 -28.96
N SER A 267 -1.99 6.99 -29.45
CA SER A 267 -0.72 7.68 -29.70
C SER A 267 -0.55 8.92 -28.82
N ALA A 268 0.64 9.11 -28.28
CA ALA A 268 1.09 10.36 -27.69
C ALA A 268 2.32 10.85 -28.48
N PHE A 269 2.20 12.00 -29.17
CA PHE A 269 3.25 12.54 -30.04
C PHE A 269 3.62 13.94 -29.62
N GLU A 270 4.92 14.14 -29.39
CA GLU A 270 5.42 15.37 -28.78
C GLU A 270 6.38 16.15 -29.68
N PRO A 271 6.19 17.47 -29.83
CA PRO A 271 7.08 18.28 -30.66
C PRO A 271 8.55 18.26 -30.22
N ARG A 272 8.81 18.17 -28.92
CA ARG A 272 10.16 18.18 -28.32
C ARG A 272 10.24 17.20 -27.15
N GLY A 273 10.01 15.91 -27.39
CA GLY A 273 9.87 14.94 -26.31
C GLY A 273 9.85 13.48 -26.73
N ALA A 274 9.28 12.66 -25.86
CA ALA A 274 9.11 11.23 -26.09
C ALA A 274 7.77 10.97 -26.81
N ASN A 275 7.82 10.24 -27.91
CA ASN A 275 6.62 9.71 -28.55
C ASN A 275 6.32 8.33 -27.98
N ALA A 276 5.04 8.00 -27.88
CA ALA A 276 4.60 6.67 -27.48
C ALA A 276 3.40 6.21 -28.29
N HIS A 277 3.32 4.91 -28.55
CA HIS A 277 2.20 4.28 -29.23
C HIS A 277 1.85 2.97 -28.53
N LEU A 278 0.55 2.73 -28.35
CA LEU A 278 0.00 1.56 -27.66
C LEU A 278 -1.10 0.93 -28.51
N VAL A 279 -1.12 -0.40 -28.59
CA VAL A 279 -2.18 -1.18 -29.24
C VAL A 279 -2.95 -1.99 -28.19
N LEU A 280 -4.26 -1.74 -28.13
CA LEU A 280 -5.25 -2.43 -27.32
C LEU A 280 -6.03 -3.42 -28.20
N GLU A 281 -6.38 -4.56 -27.62
CA GLU A 281 -7.23 -5.58 -28.21
C GLU A 281 -8.34 -5.95 -27.23
N GLU A 282 -9.46 -6.41 -27.75
CA GLU A 282 -10.55 -6.91 -26.92
C GLU A 282 -10.11 -8.07 -26.03
N PRO A 283 -10.73 -8.20 -24.84
CA PRO A 283 -10.46 -9.36 -24.02
C PRO A 283 -10.70 -10.64 -24.83
N PRO A 284 -9.91 -11.70 -24.57
CA PRO A 284 -10.25 -13.00 -25.16
C PRO A 284 -11.70 -13.32 -24.81
N ALA A 285 -12.41 -14.00 -25.72
CA ALA A 285 -13.74 -14.49 -25.40
C ALA A 285 -13.68 -15.21 -24.05
N ASP A 286 -14.71 -15.02 -23.21
CA ASP A 286 -14.89 -15.81 -21.99
C ASP A 286 -15.06 -17.28 -22.41
N GLU A 287 -13.95 -17.93 -22.73
CA GLU A 287 -13.92 -19.34 -22.99
C GLU A 287 -14.18 -19.96 -21.63
N PRO A 288 -15.31 -20.66 -21.46
CA PRO A 288 -15.56 -21.35 -20.20
C PRO A 288 -14.33 -22.22 -19.93
N PRO A 289 -13.81 -22.25 -18.69
CA PRO A 289 -12.73 -23.18 -18.36
C PRO A 289 -13.13 -24.56 -18.91
N PRO A 290 -12.18 -25.30 -19.51
CA PRO A 290 -12.50 -26.59 -20.12
C PRO A 290 -13.34 -27.39 -19.15
N ASP A 291 -14.41 -28.01 -19.64
CA ASP A 291 -15.34 -28.84 -18.86
C ASP A 291 -14.55 -30.00 -18.21
N GLU A 292 -13.82 -29.70 -17.15
CA GLU A 292 -13.47 -30.71 -16.16
C GLU A 292 -14.80 -31.05 -15.50
N PRO A 293 -15.28 -32.30 -15.64
CA PRO A 293 -16.49 -32.71 -14.96
C PRO A 293 -16.26 -32.45 -13.47
N ALA A 294 -17.03 -31.52 -12.89
CA ALA A 294 -17.08 -31.37 -11.45
C ALA A 294 -17.34 -32.77 -10.88
N PRO A 295 -16.46 -33.30 -10.00
CA PRO A 295 -16.76 -34.55 -9.33
C PRO A 295 -17.97 -34.28 -8.43
N GLY A 296 -19.14 -34.76 -8.85
CA GLY A 296 -20.41 -34.55 -8.16
C GLY A 296 -21.15 -33.30 -8.63
N GLY A 297 -22.49 -33.41 -8.76
CA GLY A 297 -23.35 -32.29 -9.18
C GLY A 297 -23.23 -31.06 -8.27
N GLU A 298 -23.71 -29.91 -8.75
CA GLU A 298 -23.71 -28.65 -8.00
C GLU A 298 -24.12 -28.88 -6.54
N ARG A 299 -23.20 -28.60 -5.60
CA ARG A 299 -23.50 -28.66 -4.17
C ARG A 299 -24.63 -27.68 -3.86
N ALA A 300 -25.85 -28.20 -3.67
CA ALA A 300 -26.96 -27.45 -3.09
C ALA A 300 -26.65 -27.15 -1.61
N GLY A 301 -26.78 -25.89 -1.19
CA GLY A 301 -26.47 -25.49 0.18
C GLY A 301 -26.33 -23.98 0.35
N ALA A 302 -26.21 -23.52 1.60
CA ALA A 302 -26.00 -22.11 1.91
C ALA A 302 -24.65 -21.59 1.37
N VAL A 303 -24.62 -20.35 0.88
CA VAL A 303 -23.40 -19.63 0.52
C VAL A 303 -23.11 -18.53 1.55
N PRO A 304 -21.82 -18.27 1.86
CA PRO A 304 -21.43 -17.20 2.78
C PRO A 304 -21.12 -15.90 2.03
N TRP A 305 -21.82 -14.83 2.35
CA TRP A 305 -21.42 -13.46 2.00
C TRP A 305 -20.70 -12.83 3.19
N ALA A 306 -19.37 -12.91 3.18
CA ALA A 306 -18.52 -12.29 4.18
C ALA A 306 -18.20 -10.84 3.81
N LEU A 307 -18.57 -9.91 4.68
CA LEU A 307 -18.25 -8.48 4.55
C LEU A 307 -17.40 -8.05 5.75
N SER A 308 -16.54 -7.07 5.53
CA SER A 308 -15.83 -6.43 6.64
C SER A 308 -15.50 -4.97 6.34
N ALA A 309 -15.27 -4.20 7.39
CA ALA A 309 -14.81 -2.82 7.28
C ALA A 309 -13.99 -2.36 8.50
N THR A 310 -13.30 -1.22 8.37
CA THR A 310 -12.55 -0.61 9.47
C THR A 310 -13.45 0.08 10.49
N THR A 311 -14.72 0.33 10.16
CA THR A 311 -15.69 0.91 11.10
C THR A 311 -17.05 0.23 10.95
N ALA A 312 -17.85 0.26 12.02
CA ALA A 312 -19.23 -0.24 11.97
C ALA A 312 -20.08 0.48 10.91
N THR A 313 -19.91 1.79 10.74
CA THR A 313 -20.62 2.58 9.72
C THR A 313 -20.27 2.12 8.31
N ALA A 314 -18.98 1.98 8.00
CA ALA A 314 -18.53 1.48 6.72
C ALA A 314 -19.04 0.06 6.42
N LEU A 315 -19.16 -0.80 7.45
CA LEU A 315 -19.72 -2.15 7.28
C LEU A 315 -21.20 -2.10 6.83
N ARG A 316 -22.02 -1.23 7.44
CA ARG A 316 -23.42 -1.05 7.05
C ARG A 316 -23.56 -0.43 5.67
N GLU A 317 -22.74 0.57 5.34
CA GLU A 317 -22.73 1.17 4.00
C GLU A 317 -22.28 0.17 2.93
N SER A 318 -21.35 -0.73 3.25
CA SER A 318 -20.92 -1.80 2.35
C SER A 318 -22.08 -2.77 2.08
N ALA A 319 -22.83 -3.14 3.11
CA ALA A 319 -24.04 -3.94 2.97
C ALA A 319 -25.12 -3.23 2.14
N ASP A 320 -25.34 -1.94 2.35
CA ASP A 320 -26.29 -1.13 1.57
C ASP A 320 -25.90 -1.07 0.08
N ARG A 321 -24.62 -0.81 -0.21
CA ARG A 321 -24.10 -0.82 -1.58
C ARG A 321 -24.27 -2.19 -2.22
N LEU A 322 -23.93 -3.26 -1.51
CA LEU A 322 -24.03 -4.62 -2.02
C LEU A 322 -25.48 -5.03 -2.27
N ARG A 323 -26.42 -4.77 -1.35
CA ARG A 323 -27.84 -5.11 -1.56
C ARG A 323 -28.42 -4.36 -2.76
N ASN A 324 -28.07 -3.09 -2.94
CA ASN A 324 -28.54 -2.28 -4.06
C ASN A 324 -27.96 -2.78 -5.39
N HIS A 325 -26.67 -3.12 -5.41
CA HIS A 325 -26.01 -3.71 -6.57
C HIS A 325 -26.59 -5.07 -6.95
N VAL A 326 -26.75 -5.97 -5.96
CA VAL A 326 -27.31 -7.30 -6.20
C VAL A 326 -28.77 -7.21 -6.64
N ARG A 327 -29.57 -6.27 -6.13
CA ARG A 327 -30.96 -6.05 -6.60
C ARG A 327 -31.03 -5.53 -8.03
N ALA A 328 -30.12 -4.61 -8.39
CA ALA A 328 -30.03 -4.07 -9.74
C ALA A 328 -29.46 -5.08 -10.75
N GLY A 329 -28.55 -5.94 -10.29
CA GLY A 329 -27.93 -7.00 -11.07
C GLY A 329 -28.67 -8.33 -11.01
N GLY A 330 -28.29 -9.25 -11.91
CA GLY A 330 -28.74 -10.65 -11.92
C GLY A 330 -27.62 -11.62 -11.57
N HIS A 331 -26.63 -11.19 -10.78
CA HIS A 331 -25.47 -12.03 -10.44
C HIS A 331 -25.87 -13.27 -9.65
N ASP A 332 -25.21 -14.39 -9.94
CA ASP A 332 -25.35 -15.61 -9.15
C ASP A 332 -24.83 -15.38 -7.72
N PRO A 333 -25.57 -15.78 -6.67
CA PRO A 333 -25.09 -15.70 -5.30
C PRO A 333 -23.70 -16.32 -5.05
N ALA A 334 -23.34 -17.39 -5.77
CA ALA A 334 -22.04 -18.02 -5.67
C ALA A 334 -20.92 -17.16 -6.28
N ASP A 335 -21.18 -16.46 -7.39
CA ASP A 335 -20.24 -15.49 -7.99
C ASP A 335 -19.97 -14.32 -7.03
N VAL A 336 -21.02 -13.81 -6.37
CA VAL A 336 -20.90 -12.77 -5.35
C VAL A 336 -20.06 -13.26 -4.17
N ALA A 337 -20.37 -14.45 -3.63
CA ALA A 337 -19.63 -15.05 -2.52
C ALA A 337 -18.15 -15.27 -2.88
N TRP A 338 -17.88 -15.77 -4.09
CA TRP A 338 -16.54 -16.01 -4.58
C TRP A 338 -15.73 -14.72 -4.71
N THR A 339 -16.36 -13.67 -5.24
CA THR A 339 -15.73 -12.35 -5.37
C THR A 339 -15.41 -11.74 -4.01
N LEU A 340 -16.33 -11.84 -3.04
CA LEU A 340 -16.10 -11.39 -1.66
C LEU A 340 -14.95 -12.17 -0.99
N ALA A 341 -14.92 -13.50 -1.16
CA ALA A 341 -13.91 -14.37 -0.57
C ALA A 341 -12.49 -14.12 -1.14
N ARG A 342 -12.37 -13.95 -2.46
CA ARG A 342 -11.07 -13.81 -3.15
C ARG A 342 -10.58 -12.36 -3.21
N GLY A 343 -11.49 -11.42 -3.39
CA GLY A 343 -11.19 -10.06 -3.81
C GLY A 343 -11.40 -8.98 -2.76
N ARG A 344 -11.80 -9.32 -1.52
CA ARG A 344 -12.00 -8.34 -0.43
C ARG A 344 -11.13 -8.66 0.78
N GLY A 345 -10.59 -7.62 1.39
CA GLY A 345 -9.82 -7.72 2.63
C GLY A 345 -10.70 -7.99 3.85
N ALA A 346 -10.14 -8.66 4.86
CA ALA A 346 -10.79 -8.87 6.15
C ALA A 346 -10.33 -7.81 7.18
N PHE A 347 -11.24 -6.93 7.58
CA PHE A 347 -11.02 -5.85 8.56
C PHE A 347 -11.59 -6.21 9.94
N GLU A 348 -11.55 -5.27 10.89
CA GLU A 348 -11.93 -5.51 12.28
C GLU A 348 -13.45 -5.65 12.50
N HIS A 349 -14.30 -4.90 11.80
CA HIS A 349 -15.75 -5.05 11.88
C HIS A 349 -16.17 -6.05 10.82
N ARG A 350 -16.74 -7.19 11.21
CA ARG A 350 -17.00 -8.32 10.32
C ARG A 350 -18.47 -8.72 10.37
N ALA A 351 -19.00 -9.09 9.22
CA ALA A 351 -20.31 -9.68 9.05
C ALA A 351 -20.24 -10.90 8.14
N VAL A 352 -21.07 -11.90 8.41
CA VAL A 352 -21.31 -13.00 7.48
C VAL A 352 -22.82 -13.18 7.35
N VAL A 353 -23.32 -13.14 6.12
CA VAL A 353 -24.70 -13.52 5.81
C VAL A 353 -24.68 -14.90 5.17
N LEU A 354 -25.41 -15.85 5.75
CA LEU A 354 -25.58 -17.19 5.17
C LEU A 354 -26.94 -17.28 4.47
N GLY A 355 -27.00 -17.92 3.31
CA GLY A 355 -28.30 -18.14 2.65
C GLY A 355 -28.21 -19.12 1.51
N ALA A 356 -29.25 -19.93 1.32
CA ALA A 356 -29.33 -20.92 0.24
C ALA A 356 -29.69 -20.30 -1.11
N ASP A 357 -30.32 -19.12 -1.09
CA ASP A 357 -30.76 -18.40 -2.26
C ASP A 357 -30.56 -16.89 -2.11
N ARG A 358 -30.79 -16.17 -3.21
CA ARG A 358 -30.62 -14.73 -3.30
C ARG A 358 -31.51 -13.96 -2.32
N ASP A 359 -32.73 -14.43 -2.05
CA ASP A 359 -33.69 -13.70 -1.22
C ASP A 359 -33.34 -13.78 0.27
N ALA A 360 -32.88 -14.95 0.73
CA ALA A 360 -32.35 -15.13 2.08
C ALA A 360 -31.12 -14.25 2.32
N LEU A 361 -30.22 -14.17 1.33
CA LEU A 361 -29.01 -13.35 1.43
C LEU A 361 -29.33 -11.85 1.42
N LEU A 362 -30.27 -11.41 0.57
CA LEU A 362 -30.73 -10.01 0.56
C LEU A 362 -31.41 -9.64 1.89
N THR A 363 -32.17 -10.55 2.48
CA THR A 363 -32.80 -10.32 3.80
C THR A 363 -31.75 -10.08 4.89
N GLY A 364 -30.65 -10.85 4.89
CA GLY A 364 -29.55 -10.66 5.83
C GLY A 364 -28.75 -9.36 5.57
N LEU A 365 -28.58 -8.96 4.30
CA LEU A 365 -27.98 -7.66 3.97
C LEU A 365 -28.88 -6.47 4.36
N ASP A 366 -30.20 -6.60 4.22
CA ASP A 366 -31.15 -5.59 4.70
C ASP A 366 -31.02 -5.41 6.20
N ALA A 367 -31.03 -6.51 6.94
CA ALA A 367 -30.85 -6.48 8.39
C ALA A 367 -29.50 -5.84 8.78
N LEU A 368 -28.41 -6.16 8.09
CA LEU A 368 -27.10 -5.55 8.32
C LEU A 368 -27.08 -4.05 8.04
N ALA A 369 -27.62 -3.62 6.90
CA ALA A 369 -27.66 -2.21 6.51
C ALA A 369 -28.53 -1.38 7.46
N ASP A 370 -29.65 -1.94 7.92
CA ASP A 370 -30.64 -1.27 8.77
C ASP A 370 -30.34 -1.43 10.28
N ASP A 371 -29.21 -2.05 10.64
CA ASP A 371 -28.77 -2.32 12.03
C ASP A 371 -29.77 -3.17 12.84
N LEU A 372 -30.41 -4.14 12.18
CA LEU A 372 -31.37 -5.07 12.74
C LEU A 372 -30.77 -6.49 12.88
N PRO A 373 -31.20 -7.27 13.88
CA PRO A 373 -30.82 -8.67 13.98
C PRO A 373 -31.53 -9.52 12.93
N ALA A 374 -30.85 -10.52 12.38
CA ALA A 374 -31.42 -11.57 11.56
C ALA A 374 -30.80 -12.93 11.91
N GLU A 375 -31.56 -14.02 11.75
CA GLU A 375 -31.12 -15.38 12.10
C GLU A 375 -29.90 -15.82 11.28
N ASN A 376 -29.84 -15.39 10.02
CA ASN A 376 -28.78 -15.74 9.09
C ASN A 376 -27.65 -14.70 9.00
N LEU A 377 -27.65 -13.71 9.91
CA LEU A 377 -26.65 -12.65 10.00
C LEU A 377 -25.78 -12.84 11.24
N PHE A 378 -24.48 -12.97 11.03
CA PHE A 378 -23.47 -13.02 12.08
C PHE A 378 -22.71 -11.71 12.08
N LEU A 379 -22.56 -11.08 13.25
CA LEU A 379 -21.84 -9.83 13.42
C LEU A 379 -20.81 -9.95 14.54
N GLY A 380 -19.68 -9.26 14.39
CA GLY A 380 -18.67 -9.22 15.43
C GLY A 380 -17.53 -8.25 15.12
N ARG A 381 -16.59 -8.18 16.07
CA ARG A 381 -15.40 -7.35 15.96
C ARG A 381 -14.15 -8.14 16.36
N GLY A 382 -13.14 -8.13 15.50
CA GLY A 382 -11.83 -8.74 15.75
C GLY A 382 -10.99 -8.85 14.48
N SER A 383 -9.68 -8.98 14.61
CA SER A 383 -8.75 -9.07 13.48
C SER A 383 -7.57 -9.99 13.77
N GLY A 384 -7.27 -10.93 12.86
CA GLY A 384 -5.96 -11.60 12.78
C GLY A 384 -5.51 -12.44 13.98
N HIS A 385 -6.44 -13.03 14.76
CA HIS A 385 -6.06 -13.89 15.90
C HIS A 385 -6.14 -15.36 15.52
N ALA A 386 -4.99 -16.05 15.55
CA ALA A 386 -4.95 -17.50 15.44
C ALA A 386 -5.63 -18.15 16.67
N PRO A 387 -6.52 -19.14 16.47
CA PRO A 387 -7.23 -19.76 17.58
C PRO A 387 -6.37 -20.79 18.31
N VAL A 388 -6.82 -21.16 19.51
CA VAL A 388 -6.42 -22.39 20.18
C VAL A 388 -7.45 -23.46 19.84
N PHE A 389 -7.00 -24.63 19.38
CA PHE A 389 -7.89 -25.79 19.22
C PHE A 389 -8.07 -26.52 20.55
N VAL A 390 -9.32 -26.82 20.89
CA VAL A 390 -9.72 -27.50 22.13
C VAL A 390 -10.32 -28.85 21.77
N PHE A 391 -9.73 -29.91 22.33
CA PHE A 391 -10.13 -31.30 22.10
C PHE A 391 -10.74 -31.88 23.40
N PRO A 392 -12.06 -32.10 23.48
CA PRO A 392 -12.67 -32.64 24.69
C PRO A 392 -12.33 -34.12 24.89
N GLY A 393 -12.25 -34.56 26.14
CA GLY A 393 -11.97 -35.96 26.51
C GLY A 393 -13.20 -36.86 26.49
N ALA A 394 -14.37 -36.27 26.64
CA ALA A 394 -15.68 -36.90 26.54
C ALA A 394 -16.66 -35.89 25.93
N GLY A 395 -17.64 -36.37 25.18
CA GLY A 395 -18.68 -35.54 24.57
C GLY A 395 -19.99 -36.29 24.44
N GLU A 396 -21.07 -35.56 24.26
CA GLU A 396 -22.35 -36.17 23.89
C GLU A 396 -22.20 -36.93 22.57
N TRP A 397 -22.72 -38.15 22.54
CA TRP A 397 -22.62 -39.07 21.41
C TRP A 397 -24.01 -39.56 21.02
N TRP A 398 -24.30 -39.59 19.72
CA TRP A 398 -25.52 -40.18 19.17
C TRP A 398 -25.20 -40.97 17.89
N ALA A 399 -26.14 -41.81 17.43
CA ALA A 399 -25.98 -42.54 16.18
C ALA A 399 -25.96 -41.58 14.98
N GLU A 400 -25.20 -41.89 13.92
CA GLU A 400 -25.08 -41.06 12.71
C GLU A 400 -24.42 -39.68 12.94
N VAL A 401 -23.66 -39.52 14.03
CA VAL A 401 -23.05 -38.25 14.47
C VAL A 401 -22.28 -37.52 13.36
N ALA A 402 -21.63 -38.24 12.46
CA ALA A 402 -20.77 -37.69 11.41
C ALA A 402 -21.25 -37.98 9.98
N ARG A 403 -22.47 -38.50 9.82
CA ARG A 403 -22.99 -38.93 8.51
C ARG A 403 -23.03 -37.78 7.50
N GLY A 404 -23.51 -36.60 7.89
CA GLY A 404 -23.56 -35.42 7.02
C GLY A 404 -22.18 -35.06 6.46
N LEU A 405 -21.19 -34.82 7.34
CA LEU A 405 -19.83 -34.49 6.93
C LEU A 405 -19.12 -35.60 6.13
N LEU A 406 -19.39 -36.88 6.42
CA LEU A 406 -18.87 -38.00 5.62
C LEU A 406 -19.43 -38.04 4.19
N ASP A 407 -20.64 -37.54 3.99
CA ASP A 407 -21.28 -37.52 2.67
C ASP A 407 -20.90 -36.25 1.88
N VAL A 408 -20.52 -35.16 2.55
CA VAL A 408 -20.33 -33.85 1.91
C VAL A 408 -18.92 -33.26 1.95
N ASP A 409 -18.01 -33.67 2.84
CA ASP A 409 -16.64 -33.11 2.93
C ASP A 409 -15.56 -34.19 2.72
N ASP A 410 -14.80 -34.04 1.64
CA ASP A 410 -13.77 -35.00 1.24
C ASP A 410 -12.59 -35.03 2.22
N VAL A 411 -12.20 -33.90 2.83
CA VAL A 411 -11.08 -33.86 3.79
C VAL A 411 -11.47 -34.55 5.09
N PHE A 412 -12.70 -34.33 5.55
CA PHE A 412 -13.24 -35.06 6.69
C PHE A 412 -13.22 -36.56 6.41
N THR A 413 -13.72 -36.98 5.26
CA THR A 413 -13.83 -38.39 4.86
C THR A 413 -12.46 -39.05 4.73
N GLU A 414 -11.53 -38.44 4.01
CA GLU A 414 -10.15 -38.94 3.87
C GLU A 414 -9.45 -39.09 5.22
N HIS A 415 -9.63 -38.12 6.13
CA HIS A 415 -9.03 -38.20 7.46
C HIS A 415 -9.66 -39.31 8.32
N VAL A 416 -10.98 -39.48 8.26
CA VAL A 416 -11.68 -40.58 8.93
C VAL A 416 -11.19 -41.94 8.41
N GLU A 417 -11.02 -42.09 7.09
CA GLU A 417 -10.49 -43.32 6.49
C GLU A 417 -9.07 -43.62 6.98
N ALA A 418 -8.21 -42.60 7.09
CA ALA A 418 -6.88 -42.73 7.68
C ALA A 418 -6.94 -43.15 9.16
N CYS A 419 -7.87 -42.59 9.94
CA CYS A 419 -8.11 -43.00 11.32
C CYS A 419 -8.60 -44.46 11.41
N ALA A 420 -9.55 -44.86 10.55
CA ALA A 420 -10.10 -46.21 10.48
C ALA A 420 -8.99 -47.24 10.20
N ALA A 421 -8.11 -46.96 9.23
CA ALA A 421 -6.97 -47.81 8.91
C ALA A 421 -6.04 -48.06 10.13
N ALA A 422 -5.94 -47.10 11.05
CA ALA A 422 -5.12 -47.21 12.26
C ALA A 422 -5.85 -47.83 13.47
N LEU A 423 -7.18 -47.66 13.56
CA LEU A 423 -8.00 -48.00 14.71
C LEU A 423 -8.78 -49.32 14.56
N ASP A 424 -9.29 -49.63 13.37
CA ASP A 424 -10.10 -50.82 13.11
C ASP A 424 -9.40 -52.14 13.48
N PRO A 425 -8.08 -52.32 13.18
CA PRO A 425 -7.36 -53.52 13.60
C PRO A 425 -7.25 -53.68 15.13
N ARG A 426 -7.45 -52.59 15.90
CA ARG A 426 -7.32 -52.55 17.36
C ARG A 426 -8.67 -52.70 18.06
N THR A 427 -9.71 -52.08 17.53
CA THR A 427 -11.08 -52.12 18.08
C THR A 427 -11.83 -53.38 17.66
N GLY A 428 -11.48 -53.94 16.49
CA GLY A 428 -12.17 -55.05 15.84
C GLY A 428 -13.53 -54.67 15.24
N VAL A 429 -13.77 -53.37 15.03
CA VAL A 429 -15.03 -52.81 14.52
C VAL A 429 -14.69 -51.76 13.46
N SER A 430 -15.45 -51.73 12.35
CA SER A 430 -15.35 -50.69 11.32
C SER A 430 -15.73 -49.34 11.91
N LEU A 431 -14.79 -48.41 11.96
CA LEU A 431 -15.05 -47.07 12.45
C LEU A 431 -16.04 -46.30 11.56
N LEU A 432 -15.99 -46.52 10.24
CA LEU A 432 -16.94 -45.90 9.29
C LEU A 432 -18.38 -46.34 9.58
N ASP A 433 -18.59 -47.63 9.85
CA ASP A 433 -19.92 -48.17 10.15
C ASP A 433 -20.45 -47.59 11.48
N VAL A 434 -19.56 -47.37 12.46
CA VAL A 434 -19.90 -46.71 13.72
C VAL A 434 -20.33 -45.26 13.48
N LEU A 435 -19.60 -44.50 12.68
CA LEU A 435 -19.88 -43.09 12.39
C LEU A 435 -21.15 -42.89 11.55
N ARG A 436 -21.46 -43.85 10.67
CA ARG A 436 -22.72 -43.93 9.91
C ARG A 436 -23.90 -44.43 10.73
N GLY A 437 -23.70 -44.83 11.99
CA GLY A 437 -24.74 -45.35 12.87
C GLY A 437 -25.20 -46.78 12.56
N GLU A 438 -24.47 -47.48 11.68
CA GLU A 438 -24.73 -48.89 11.34
C GLU A 438 -24.30 -49.83 12.48
N VAL A 439 -23.32 -49.41 13.29
CA VAL A 439 -22.83 -50.11 14.48
C VAL A 439 -22.87 -49.20 15.70
N ALA A 440 -23.33 -49.72 16.85
CA ALA A 440 -23.42 -48.95 18.09
C ALA A 440 -22.05 -48.78 18.80
N ALA A 441 -21.74 -47.56 19.23
CA ALA A 441 -20.53 -47.22 20.01
C ALA A 441 -20.72 -47.43 21.53
N GLU A 442 -21.11 -48.65 21.93
CA GLU A 442 -21.35 -48.97 23.35
C GLU A 442 -20.06 -49.25 24.13
N ARG A 443 -19.09 -49.89 23.48
CA ARG A 443 -17.79 -50.19 24.07
C ARG A 443 -16.97 -48.90 24.29
N PRO A 444 -16.35 -48.70 25.47
CA PRO A 444 -15.57 -47.49 25.75
C PRO A 444 -14.43 -47.27 24.76
N ASP A 445 -13.71 -48.31 24.38
CA ASP A 445 -12.58 -48.22 23.44
C ASP A 445 -13.05 -47.84 22.02
N VAL A 446 -14.20 -48.35 21.57
CA VAL A 446 -14.82 -47.97 20.29
C VAL A 446 -15.29 -46.51 20.33
N ARG A 447 -15.91 -46.07 21.44
CA ARG A 447 -16.36 -44.69 21.60
C ARG A 447 -15.19 -43.70 21.62
N HIS A 448 -14.11 -44.01 22.34
CA HIS A 448 -12.91 -43.17 22.35
C HIS A 448 -12.25 -43.10 20.97
N ALA A 449 -12.15 -44.23 20.25
CA ALA A 449 -11.65 -44.27 18.89
C ALA A 449 -12.48 -43.37 17.96
N ALA A 450 -13.81 -43.43 18.08
CA ALA A 450 -14.70 -42.65 17.25
C ALA A 450 -14.66 -41.14 17.56
N LEU A 451 -14.61 -40.76 18.83
CA LEU A 451 -14.43 -39.36 19.22
C LEU A 451 -13.07 -38.81 18.75
N PHE A 452 -11.99 -39.57 18.90
CA PHE A 452 -10.67 -39.17 18.42
C PHE A 452 -10.66 -38.94 16.91
N ALA A 453 -11.22 -39.87 16.12
CA ALA A 453 -11.26 -39.73 14.67
C ALA A 453 -12.08 -38.52 14.25
N VAL A 454 -13.24 -38.30 14.88
CA VAL A 454 -14.07 -37.13 14.61
C VAL A 454 -13.34 -35.83 14.92
N THR A 455 -12.79 -35.68 16.13
CA THR A 455 -12.16 -34.41 16.56
C THR A 455 -10.90 -34.08 15.78
N THR A 456 -10.09 -35.08 15.41
CA THR A 456 -8.90 -34.89 14.55
C THR A 456 -9.29 -34.60 13.09
N SER A 457 -10.36 -35.21 12.58
CA SER A 457 -10.91 -34.89 11.25
C SER A 457 -11.49 -33.48 11.19
N LEU A 458 -12.18 -33.03 12.24
CA LEU A 458 -12.61 -31.63 12.35
C LEU A 458 -11.41 -30.67 12.36
N ALA A 459 -10.33 -31.00 13.08
CA ALA A 459 -9.10 -30.21 13.02
C ALA A 459 -8.56 -30.10 11.59
N ALA A 460 -8.60 -31.19 10.81
CA ALA A 460 -8.19 -31.19 9.41
C ALA A 460 -9.10 -30.31 8.54
N VAL A 461 -10.42 -30.38 8.74
CA VAL A 461 -11.40 -29.53 8.02
C VAL A 461 -11.18 -28.05 8.32
N TRP A 462 -11.03 -27.66 9.59
CA TRP A 462 -10.77 -26.27 9.97
C TRP A 462 -9.47 -25.74 9.36
N ARG A 463 -8.40 -26.54 9.38
CA ARG A 463 -7.14 -26.20 8.69
C ARG A 463 -7.29 -26.05 7.19
N ALA A 464 -8.11 -26.90 6.57
CA ALA A 464 -8.39 -26.80 5.14
C ALA A 464 -9.16 -25.51 4.78
N HIS A 465 -9.86 -24.90 5.75
CA HIS A 465 -10.40 -23.54 5.67
C HIS A 465 -9.40 -22.45 6.09
N GLY A 466 -8.09 -22.73 6.07
CA GLY A 466 -7.04 -21.79 6.43
C GLY A 466 -6.94 -21.44 7.92
N VAL A 467 -7.72 -22.11 8.78
CA VAL A 467 -7.72 -21.84 10.22
C VAL A 467 -6.64 -22.68 10.90
N GLU A 468 -5.44 -22.12 10.98
CA GLU A 468 -4.31 -22.75 11.66
C GLU A 468 -4.27 -22.38 13.15
N PRO A 469 -4.21 -23.36 14.07
CA PRO A 469 -4.14 -23.09 15.49
C PRO A 469 -2.74 -22.65 15.92
N VAL A 470 -2.67 -21.71 16.85
CA VAL A 470 -1.40 -21.34 17.53
C VAL A 470 -1.02 -22.33 18.63
N ALA A 471 -2.01 -23.00 19.20
CA ALA A 471 -1.84 -24.03 20.21
C ALA A 471 -3.00 -25.03 20.16
N ALA A 472 -2.78 -26.21 20.73
CA ALA A 472 -3.81 -27.23 20.93
C ALA A 472 -3.84 -27.62 22.41
N VAL A 473 -5.04 -27.76 22.97
CA VAL A 473 -5.25 -28.24 24.35
C VAL A 473 -6.29 -29.35 24.35
N GLY A 474 -6.02 -30.39 25.12
CA GLY A 474 -6.93 -31.51 25.27
C GLY A 474 -7.39 -31.66 26.72
N ASP A 475 -8.63 -32.10 26.91
CA ASP A 475 -9.11 -32.59 28.21
C ASP A 475 -8.99 -34.11 28.24
N ALA A 476 -8.42 -34.67 29.31
CA ALA A 476 -8.23 -36.12 29.47
C ALA A 476 -7.69 -36.83 28.21
N ARG A 477 -8.47 -37.75 27.61
CA ARG A 477 -8.09 -38.48 26.38
C ARG A 477 -8.01 -37.58 25.13
N GLY A 478 -8.60 -36.40 25.18
CA GLY A 478 -8.48 -35.37 24.14
C GLY A 478 -7.05 -34.86 23.98
N GLU A 479 -6.16 -35.03 24.97
CA GLU A 479 -4.73 -34.71 24.81
C GLU A 479 -4.06 -35.54 23.72
N ILE A 480 -4.52 -36.77 23.51
CA ILE A 480 -3.99 -37.64 22.44
C ILE A 480 -4.37 -37.06 21.08
N ALA A 481 -5.59 -36.55 20.93
CA ALA A 481 -6.05 -35.85 19.74
C ALA A 481 -5.29 -34.53 19.53
N ALA A 482 -5.10 -33.74 20.59
CA ALA A 482 -4.31 -32.51 20.55
C ALA A 482 -2.85 -32.77 20.13
N ALA A 483 -2.21 -33.79 20.71
CA ALA A 483 -0.84 -34.19 20.39
C ALA A 483 -0.71 -34.74 18.96
N CYS A 484 -1.71 -35.46 18.46
CA CYS A 484 -1.77 -35.89 17.07
C CYS A 484 -1.93 -34.68 16.13
N ALA A 485 -2.87 -33.78 16.46
CA ALA A 485 -3.17 -32.61 15.66
C ALA A 485 -2.00 -31.60 15.64
N SER A 486 -1.17 -31.54 16.68
CA SER A 486 0.05 -30.72 16.71
C SER A 486 1.25 -31.37 16.02
N GLY A 487 1.14 -32.63 15.59
CA GLY A 487 2.24 -33.41 15.02
C GLY A 487 3.22 -33.98 16.05
N SER A 488 2.93 -33.88 17.35
CA SER A 488 3.75 -34.45 18.43
C SER A 488 3.63 -35.98 18.49
N LEU A 489 2.49 -36.53 18.06
CA LEU A 489 2.27 -37.97 17.90
C LEU A 489 1.89 -38.27 16.45
N THR A 490 2.40 -39.39 15.93
CA THR A 490 1.91 -39.94 14.67
C THR A 490 0.51 -40.50 14.87
N LEU A 491 -0.30 -40.55 13.79
CA LEU A 491 -1.65 -41.12 13.85
C LEU A 491 -1.67 -42.56 14.37
N VAL A 492 -0.66 -43.37 14.00
CA VAL A 492 -0.54 -44.77 14.42
C VAL A 492 -0.22 -44.89 15.92
N ASP A 493 0.63 -44.01 16.45
CA ASP A 493 0.95 -43.96 17.87
C ASP A 493 -0.21 -43.41 18.70
N ALA A 494 -0.87 -42.37 18.22
CA ALA A 494 -2.08 -41.82 18.85
C ALA A 494 -3.19 -42.87 18.90
N ALA A 495 -3.40 -43.62 17.82
CA ALA A 495 -4.37 -44.73 17.75
C ALA A 495 -4.06 -45.86 18.74
N ARG A 496 -2.79 -46.08 19.10
CA ARG A 496 -2.42 -47.03 20.16
C ARG A 496 -2.87 -46.54 21.53
N TRP A 497 -2.61 -45.27 21.84
CA TRP A 497 -2.90 -44.72 23.17
C TRP A 497 -4.39 -44.48 23.40
N VAL A 498 -5.13 -44.05 22.38
CA VAL A 498 -6.54 -43.67 22.54
C VAL A 498 -7.43 -44.82 22.99
N VAL A 499 -7.16 -46.04 22.50
CA VAL A 499 -7.89 -47.27 22.87
C VAL A 499 -7.28 -47.97 24.08
N SER A 500 -6.14 -47.50 24.59
CA SER A 500 -5.47 -48.13 25.72
C SER A 500 -6.24 -47.90 27.02
N PRO A 501 -6.56 -48.95 27.80
CA PRO A 501 -7.13 -48.79 29.13
C PRO A 501 -6.12 -48.22 30.13
N GLU A 502 -4.81 -48.31 29.84
CA GLU A 502 -3.72 -47.84 30.72
C GLU A 502 -3.51 -46.33 30.67
N PHE A 503 -4.13 -45.63 29.71
CA PHE A 503 -4.02 -44.18 29.63
C PHE A 503 -4.92 -43.51 30.69
N GLU A 504 -4.27 -43.03 31.74
CA GLU A 504 -4.84 -42.13 32.74
C GLU A 504 -4.13 -40.78 32.64
N SER A 505 -4.89 -39.69 32.60
CA SER A 505 -4.35 -38.34 32.59
C SER A 505 -4.90 -37.56 33.79
N THR A 506 -4.02 -36.89 34.53
CA THR A 506 -4.36 -35.95 35.60
C THR A 506 -4.17 -34.51 35.12
N VAL A 507 -4.76 -34.18 33.97
CA VAL A 507 -4.50 -32.92 33.28
C VAL A 507 -5.25 -31.79 33.97
N ASP A 508 -4.52 -30.76 34.38
CA ASP A 508 -5.09 -29.50 34.82
C ASP A 508 -5.54 -28.69 33.59
N PHE A 509 -6.67 -29.09 33.00
CA PHE A 509 -7.24 -28.44 31.83
C PHE A 509 -7.50 -26.96 32.10
N VAL A 510 -8.05 -26.64 33.29
CA VAL A 510 -8.33 -25.26 33.70
C VAL A 510 -7.04 -24.46 33.83
N GLY A 511 -5.99 -25.01 34.44
CA GLY A 511 -4.67 -24.40 34.52
C GLY A 511 -4.06 -24.14 33.14
N SER A 512 -4.12 -25.11 32.23
CA SER A 512 -3.62 -24.99 30.85
C SER A 512 -4.33 -23.88 30.09
N VAL A 513 -5.66 -23.82 30.21
CA VAL A 513 -6.48 -22.77 29.61
C VAL A 513 -6.17 -21.39 30.23
N ARG A 514 -5.94 -21.31 31.54
CA ARG A 514 -5.50 -20.05 32.20
C ARG A 514 -4.13 -19.61 31.71
N SER A 515 -3.16 -20.52 31.59
CA SER A 515 -1.84 -20.17 31.05
C SER A 515 -1.90 -19.65 29.62
N LEU A 516 -2.77 -20.20 28.77
CA LEU A 516 -3.00 -19.69 27.42
C LEU A 516 -3.64 -18.29 27.42
N LEU A 517 -4.59 -18.04 28.32
CA LEU A 517 -5.17 -16.70 28.51
C LEU A 517 -4.13 -15.68 29.00
N ASP A 518 -3.31 -16.06 29.99
CA ASP A 518 -2.24 -15.22 30.54
C ASP A 518 -1.18 -14.91 29.47
N ALA A 519 -1.00 -15.81 28.49
CA ALA A 519 -0.18 -15.60 27.30
C ALA A 519 -0.85 -14.75 26.20
N GLY A 520 -2.10 -14.31 26.40
CA GLY A 520 -2.84 -13.44 25.48
C GLY A 520 -3.76 -14.16 24.49
N HIS A 521 -3.91 -15.49 24.57
CA HIS A 521 -4.80 -16.23 23.68
C HIS A 521 -6.26 -16.17 24.17
N SER A 522 -7.13 -15.55 23.38
CA SER A 522 -8.54 -15.29 23.74
C SER A 522 -9.57 -15.91 22.79
N ARG A 523 -9.10 -16.67 21.78
CA ARG A 523 -9.93 -17.31 20.76
C ARG A 523 -9.75 -18.82 20.85
N PHE A 524 -10.83 -19.55 21.09
CA PHE A 524 -10.83 -20.99 21.27
C PHE A 524 -11.83 -21.62 20.30
N VAL A 525 -11.41 -22.67 19.60
CA VAL A 525 -12.28 -23.47 18.73
C VAL A 525 -12.39 -24.85 19.36
N GLU A 526 -13.59 -25.19 19.83
CA GLU A 526 -13.90 -26.49 20.39
C GLU A 526 -14.25 -27.45 19.25
N LEU A 527 -13.39 -28.45 19.08
CA LEU A 527 -13.52 -29.49 18.06
C LEU A 527 -14.23 -30.67 18.69
N ALA A 528 -15.56 -30.70 18.56
CA ALA A 528 -16.40 -31.68 19.24
C ALA A 528 -17.71 -31.89 18.48
N PRO A 529 -18.28 -33.11 18.48
CA PRO A 529 -19.63 -33.35 17.98
C PRO A 529 -20.69 -32.39 18.50
N HIS A 530 -20.60 -32.09 19.80
CA HIS A 530 -21.43 -31.12 20.48
C HIS A 530 -20.56 -30.33 21.45
N PRO A 531 -20.62 -28.99 21.45
CA PRO A 531 -19.83 -28.18 22.37
C PRO A 531 -20.30 -28.38 23.81
N ALA A 532 -19.39 -28.78 24.69
CA ALA A 532 -19.64 -29.01 26.11
C ALA A 532 -18.81 -28.07 27.01
N LEU A 533 -17.74 -27.49 26.49
CA LEU A 533 -16.78 -26.67 27.24
C LEU A 533 -16.97 -25.15 27.07
N ALA A 534 -17.93 -24.73 26.24
CA ALA A 534 -18.18 -23.34 25.91
C ALA A 534 -18.91 -22.57 27.04
N THR A 535 -18.19 -21.87 27.92
CA THR A 535 -18.77 -20.81 28.78
C THR A 535 -17.83 -19.61 29.00
N GLY A 536 -18.36 -18.39 28.86
CA GLY A 536 -17.75 -17.13 29.31
C GLY A 536 -17.90 -15.95 28.33
N ALA A 537 -18.50 -14.84 28.77
CA ALA A 537 -18.90 -13.70 27.92
C ALA A 537 -17.75 -12.78 27.42
N ASP A 538 -16.50 -12.99 27.86
CA ASP A 538 -15.32 -12.23 27.38
C ASP A 538 -14.42 -13.06 26.44
N ARG A 539 -14.87 -14.27 26.07
CA ARG A 539 -14.05 -15.29 25.40
C ARG A 539 -14.85 -15.82 24.22
N VAL A 540 -14.21 -15.92 23.06
CA VAL A 540 -14.88 -16.54 21.91
C VAL A 540 -14.54 -18.01 21.94
N THR A 541 -15.50 -18.84 22.34
CA THR A 541 -15.48 -20.28 22.12
C THR A 541 -16.45 -20.61 21.00
N VAL A 542 -15.93 -21.14 19.90
CA VAL A 542 -16.75 -21.63 18.80
C VAL A 542 -16.79 -23.16 18.86
N GLY A 543 -17.97 -23.71 19.11
CA GLY A 543 -18.21 -25.14 18.92
C GLY A 543 -18.29 -25.49 17.44
N THR A 544 -17.89 -26.71 17.07
CA THR A 544 -17.99 -27.23 15.70
C THR A 544 -19.06 -28.31 15.61
N PRO A 545 -20.36 -27.98 15.46
CA PRO A 545 -21.39 -29.01 15.37
C PRO A 545 -21.24 -29.77 14.05
N ILE A 546 -21.55 -31.06 14.06
CA ILE A 546 -21.30 -31.98 12.92
C ILE A 546 -22.53 -32.13 12.01
N ARG A 547 -23.62 -31.41 12.24
CA ARG A 547 -24.78 -31.44 11.32
C ARG A 547 -24.54 -30.56 10.09
N ASP A 548 -25.14 -30.93 8.97
CA ASP A 548 -25.08 -30.13 7.74
C ASP A 548 -25.65 -28.72 7.96
N GLY A 549 -24.96 -27.71 7.45
CA GLY A 549 -25.28 -26.28 7.66
C GLY A 549 -24.68 -25.67 8.94
N ASP A 550 -24.28 -26.49 9.92
CA ASP A 550 -23.72 -26.01 11.18
C ASP A 550 -22.22 -25.67 11.08
N LEU A 551 -21.47 -26.28 10.15
CA LEU A 551 -20.05 -25.95 9.94
C LEU A 551 -19.88 -24.52 9.40
N LEU A 552 -20.67 -24.12 8.39
CA LEU A 552 -20.64 -22.75 7.88
C LEU A 552 -21.03 -21.73 8.97
N THR A 553 -21.97 -22.10 9.83
CA THR A 553 -22.35 -21.30 11.00
C THR A 553 -21.19 -21.16 12.00
N ALA A 554 -20.47 -22.25 12.27
CA ALA A 554 -19.29 -22.23 13.12
C ALA A 554 -18.16 -21.37 12.53
N LEU A 555 -17.87 -21.53 11.23
CA LEU A 555 -16.91 -20.71 10.51
C LEU A 555 -17.32 -19.23 10.50
N ALA A 556 -18.61 -18.93 10.35
CA ALA A 556 -19.13 -17.56 10.41
C ALA A 556 -18.90 -16.92 11.77
N ARG A 557 -19.21 -17.65 12.86
CA ARG A 557 -18.95 -17.20 14.24
C ARG A 557 -17.46 -17.01 14.52
N ALA A 558 -16.61 -17.90 14.02
CA ALA A 558 -15.15 -17.76 14.14
C ALA A 558 -14.65 -16.54 13.37
N HIS A 559 -15.13 -16.35 12.14
CA HIS A 559 -14.77 -15.23 11.29
C HIS A 559 -15.13 -13.90 11.94
N THR A 560 -16.36 -13.75 12.42
CA THR A 560 -16.83 -12.51 13.06
C THR A 560 -16.19 -12.26 14.42
N ALA A 561 -15.66 -13.30 15.06
CA ALA A 561 -14.81 -13.19 16.25
C ALA A 561 -13.37 -12.74 15.96
N GLY A 562 -12.96 -12.66 14.70
CA GLY A 562 -11.62 -12.22 14.30
C GLY A 562 -10.64 -13.34 13.94
N ILE A 563 -11.10 -14.58 13.80
CA ILE A 563 -10.31 -15.68 13.21
C ILE A 563 -10.36 -15.54 11.68
N ASP A 564 -9.23 -15.67 11.01
CA ASP A 564 -9.22 -15.60 9.54
C ASP A 564 -9.64 -16.95 8.95
N VAL A 565 -10.61 -16.90 8.03
CA VAL A 565 -11.24 -18.07 7.42
C VAL A 565 -11.13 -17.94 5.91
N ASP A 566 -10.63 -18.98 5.26
CA ASP A 566 -10.67 -19.13 3.81
C ASP A 566 -12.06 -19.63 3.37
N TRP A 567 -12.85 -18.68 2.89
CA TRP A 567 -14.20 -18.92 2.38
C TRP A 567 -14.22 -19.56 0.99
N THR A 568 -13.09 -19.58 0.26
CA THR A 568 -13.04 -20.15 -1.10
C THR A 568 -13.33 -21.65 -1.07
N ARG A 569 -12.88 -22.35 -0.02
CA ARG A 569 -13.16 -23.77 0.18
C ARG A 569 -14.66 -24.07 0.35
N ALA A 570 -15.41 -23.18 1.01
CA ALA A 570 -16.86 -23.35 1.15
C ALA A 570 -17.61 -23.28 -0.20
N LEU A 571 -16.94 -22.76 -1.24
CA LEU A 571 -17.47 -22.61 -2.59
C LEU A 571 -16.88 -23.66 -3.55
N THR A 572 -15.95 -24.50 -3.11
CA THR A 572 -15.35 -25.55 -3.95
C THR A 572 -16.40 -26.54 -4.43
N GLY A 573 -16.36 -26.84 -5.74
CA GLY A 573 -17.38 -27.65 -6.43
C GLY A 573 -18.56 -26.85 -6.99
N ARG A 574 -18.60 -25.53 -6.76
CA ARG A 574 -19.50 -24.62 -7.47
C ARG A 574 -18.76 -23.94 -8.61
N ARG A 575 -19.44 -23.76 -9.73
CA ARG A 575 -18.94 -22.94 -10.82
C ARG A 575 -19.13 -21.46 -10.44
N ALA A 576 -18.06 -20.83 -9.95
CA ALA A 576 -18.09 -19.42 -9.58
C ALA A 576 -16.97 -18.64 -10.27
N ARG A 577 -17.25 -17.38 -10.61
CA ARG A 577 -16.29 -16.45 -11.23
C ARG A 577 -16.28 -15.11 -10.50
N ILE A 578 -15.22 -14.35 -10.72
CA ILE A 578 -15.12 -12.98 -10.23
C ILE A 578 -16.11 -12.11 -11.02
N VAL A 579 -16.98 -11.40 -10.31
CA VAL A 579 -17.93 -10.44 -10.87
C VAL A 579 -17.64 -9.04 -10.34
N ASP A 580 -18.08 -8.02 -11.07
CA ASP A 580 -17.93 -6.66 -10.60
C ASP A 580 -18.88 -6.41 -9.42
N LEU A 581 -18.31 -5.93 -8.30
CA LEU A 581 -19.02 -5.63 -7.06
C LEU A 581 -18.62 -4.23 -6.59
N PRO A 582 -19.48 -3.56 -5.80
CA PRO A 582 -19.15 -2.28 -5.20
C PRO A 582 -17.84 -2.33 -4.40
N THR A 583 -17.13 -1.20 -4.40
CA THR A 583 -15.89 -1.00 -3.67
C THR A 583 -16.11 -0.45 -2.27
N TYR A 584 -15.06 -0.47 -1.47
CA TYR A 584 -15.03 -0.03 -0.09
C TYR A 584 -15.67 1.37 0.12
N PRO A 585 -16.57 1.52 1.10
CA PRO A 585 -17.17 2.82 1.45
C PRO A 585 -16.22 3.64 2.34
N PHE A 586 -15.27 4.33 1.70
CA PHE A 586 -14.35 5.26 2.39
C PHE A 586 -15.10 6.29 3.27
N GLN A 587 -14.73 6.36 4.54
CA GLN A 587 -15.29 7.24 5.57
C GLN A 587 -14.58 8.60 5.55
N ARG A 588 -14.78 9.32 4.45
CA ARG A 588 -14.00 10.53 4.15
C ARG A 588 -14.28 11.66 5.13
N ARG A 589 -13.22 12.38 5.52
CA ARG A 589 -13.31 13.62 6.29
C ARG A 589 -12.63 14.77 5.55
N PRO A 590 -13.00 16.02 5.83
CA PRO A 590 -12.36 17.17 5.19
C PRO A 590 -10.89 17.32 5.63
N HIS A 591 -10.01 17.20 4.66
CA HIS A 591 -8.61 17.55 4.71
C HIS A 591 -8.40 18.67 3.67
N PRO A 592 -8.80 19.92 3.95
CA PRO A 592 -8.57 21.00 2.99
C PRO A 592 -7.10 21.02 2.62
N PRO A 593 -6.75 21.14 1.32
CA PRO A 593 -5.36 21.28 0.94
C PRO A 593 -4.77 22.44 1.73
N ALA A 594 -3.54 22.30 2.22
CA ALA A 594 -2.76 23.49 2.56
C ALA A 594 -2.82 24.34 1.30
N ILE A 595 -3.42 25.54 1.37
CA ILE A 595 -3.54 26.41 0.20
C ILE A 595 -2.11 26.59 -0.30
N PRO A 596 -1.76 26.07 -1.49
CA PRO A 596 -0.51 26.46 -2.09
C PRO A 596 -0.75 27.92 -2.46
N GLU A 597 0.01 28.85 -1.88
CA GLU A 597 0.19 30.12 -2.58
C GLU A 597 0.55 29.76 -4.02
N GLN A 598 -0.30 30.19 -4.97
CA GLN A 598 -0.26 29.75 -6.35
C GLN A 598 1.18 29.76 -6.86
N ALA A 599 1.63 28.59 -7.34
CA ALA A 599 2.96 28.40 -7.89
C ALA A 599 3.20 29.41 -9.01
N THR A 600 3.85 30.53 -8.68
CA THR A 600 4.51 31.38 -9.66
C THR A 600 5.73 30.64 -10.17
N ASP A 601 5.79 30.55 -11.49
CA ASP A 601 6.96 30.27 -12.35
C ASP A 601 8.29 30.11 -11.59
N PRO A 602 8.96 28.93 -11.64
CA PRO A 602 10.23 28.68 -10.94
C PRO A 602 11.39 29.57 -11.41
N ALA A 603 11.19 30.46 -12.39
CA ALA A 603 12.10 31.55 -12.72
C ALA A 603 11.97 32.80 -11.83
N ALA A 604 10.96 32.89 -10.97
CA ALA A 604 10.76 33.99 -10.03
C ALA A 604 11.00 33.52 -8.59
N GLY A 605 12.27 33.33 -8.22
CA GLY A 605 12.64 33.20 -6.82
C GLY A 605 12.15 34.40 -6.02
N ASP A 606 11.55 34.12 -4.87
CA ASP A 606 11.05 35.10 -3.91
C ASP A 606 12.17 36.09 -3.57
N ARG A 607 12.11 37.30 -4.15
CA ARG A 607 13.10 38.34 -3.89
C ARG A 607 12.78 38.95 -2.53
N SER A 608 13.20 38.29 -1.47
CA SER A 608 13.37 38.94 -0.17
C SER A 608 14.54 39.92 -0.29
N THR A 609 14.29 41.21 -0.11
CA THR A 609 15.36 42.22 -0.05
C THR A 609 15.67 42.55 1.40
N TRP A 610 16.94 42.81 1.70
CA TRP A 610 17.29 43.38 3.00
C TRP A 610 16.77 44.80 3.09
N GLN A 611 15.95 45.05 4.10
CA GLN A 611 15.49 46.40 4.42
C GLN A 611 16.14 46.83 5.73
N ARG A 612 16.58 48.09 5.76
CA ARG A 612 17.12 48.71 6.96
C ARG A 612 15.99 48.91 7.95
N ILE A 613 16.09 48.28 9.12
CA ILE A 613 15.08 48.32 10.19
C ILE A 613 15.44 49.26 11.33
N GLY A 614 16.72 49.63 11.46
CA GLY A 614 17.17 50.52 12.54
C GLY A 614 18.62 51.00 12.39
N ASP A 615 19.01 51.91 13.27
CA ASP A 615 20.40 52.33 13.45
C ASP A 615 21.09 51.45 14.50
N LEU A 616 22.42 51.30 14.41
CA LEU A 616 23.17 50.67 15.51
C LEU A 616 23.14 51.57 16.74
N THR A 617 22.78 51.02 17.89
CA THR A 617 22.68 51.76 19.16
C THR A 617 23.92 51.53 20.02
N ALA A 618 24.42 52.60 20.65
CA ALA A 618 25.46 52.49 21.68
C ALA A 618 24.87 52.12 23.07
N ALA A 619 23.54 51.94 23.17
CA ALA A 619 22.89 51.44 24.36
C ALA A 619 23.36 50.01 24.66
N ARG A 620 23.28 49.61 25.92
CA ARG A 620 23.72 48.28 26.36
C ARG A 620 22.53 47.46 26.82
N PRO A 621 22.50 46.15 26.51
CA PRO A 621 21.49 45.26 27.06
C PRO A 621 21.54 45.32 28.59
N SER A 622 20.38 45.38 29.24
CA SER A 622 20.28 45.34 30.69
C SER A 622 20.48 43.90 31.20
N GLY A 623 20.92 43.75 32.44
CA GLY A 623 21.14 42.46 33.09
C GLY A 623 22.55 41.88 32.89
N HIS A 624 22.76 40.66 33.40
CA HIS A 624 24.04 39.95 33.34
C HIS A 624 24.08 39.01 32.13
N TRP A 625 25.05 39.20 31.23
CA TRP A 625 25.17 38.43 29.99
C TRP A 625 26.44 37.58 30.00
N LEU A 626 26.39 36.42 29.34
CA LEU A 626 27.58 35.59 29.12
C LEU A 626 27.96 35.62 27.63
N VAL A 627 29.23 35.90 27.34
CA VAL A 627 29.78 35.81 25.98
C VAL A 627 30.68 34.59 25.88
N ILE A 628 30.39 33.70 24.93
CA ILE A 628 31.16 32.47 24.72
C ILE A 628 31.98 32.61 23.43
N THR A 629 33.29 32.39 23.51
CA THR A 629 34.23 32.55 22.38
C THR A 629 35.10 31.31 22.18
N PRO A 630 35.52 31.00 20.94
CA PRO A 630 36.43 29.89 20.69
C PRO A 630 37.85 30.18 21.24
N GLU A 631 38.50 29.17 21.82
CA GLU A 631 39.88 29.24 22.29
C GLU A 631 40.87 29.21 21.11
N GLY A 632 41.96 29.98 21.20
CA GLY A 632 43.05 29.91 20.22
C GLY A 632 42.81 30.58 18.86
N GLY A 633 42.22 31.79 18.82
CA GLY A 633 42.62 32.77 17.80
C GLY A 633 41.65 33.15 16.66
N VAL A 634 40.35 33.31 16.94
CA VAL A 634 39.45 34.08 16.04
C VAL A 634 38.57 35.10 16.79
N ALA A 635 38.84 35.31 18.08
CA ALA A 635 38.07 36.26 18.87
C ALA A 635 38.35 37.68 18.36
N ARG A 636 37.33 38.33 17.79
CA ARG A 636 37.26 39.79 17.86
C ARG A 636 37.53 40.18 19.30
N GLU A 637 38.57 40.97 19.55
CA GLU A 637 38.84 41.52 20.87
C GLU A 637 37.65 42.38 21.27
N LEU A 638 36.72 41.78 22.02
CA LEU A 638 35.67 42.55 22.66
C LEU A 638 36.34 43.36 23.79
N PRO A 639 36.14 44.69 23.89
CA PRO A 639 36.65 45.46 25.02
C PRO A 639 35.98 44.99 26.33
N GLU A 640 36.67 45.01 27.48
CA GLU A 640 36.05 44.67 28.77
C GLU A 640 34.78 45.51 28.97
N THR A 641 33.64 44.83 28.97
CA THR A 641 32.32 45.48 28.91
C THR A 641 31.57 45.17 30.20
N PRO A 642 31.37 46.15 31.09
CA PRO A 642 30.56 45.99 32.29
C PRO A 642 29.21 45.32 31.98
N GLY A 643 28.88 44.24 32.69
CA GLY A 643 27.66 43.45 32.50
C GLY A 643 27.82 42.16 31.70
N PHE A 644 28.97 41.95 31.03
CA PHE A 644 29.26 40.75 30.25
C PHE A 644 30.39 39.92 30.86
N ALA A 645 30.10 38.70 31.29
CA ALA A 645 31.10 37.68 31.62
C ALA A 645 31.60 37.01 30.34
N ARG A 646 32.85 36.50 30.34
CA ARG A 646 33.43 35.81 29.19
C ARG A 646 33.84 34.41 29.53
N LEU A 647 33.56 33.50 28.61
CA LEU A 647 34.00 32.11 28.65
C LEU A 647 34.65 31.76 27.32
N ALA A 648 35.95 31.45 27.35
CA ALA A 648 36.63 30.87 26.21
C ALA A 648 36.51 29.34 26.29
N VAL A 649 36.18 28.69 25.17
CA VAL A 649 36.00 27.23 25.11
C VAL A 649 36.77 26.62 23.94
N ASP A 650 37.38 25.46 24.18
CA ASP A 650 38.00 24.67 23.12
C ASP A 650 36.92 23.99 22.27
N THR A 651 36.71 24.50 21.05
CA THR A 651 35.70 24.01 20.10
C THR A 651 36.00 22.62 19.55
N THR A 652 37.12 22.00 19.91
CA THR A 652 37.45 20.61 19.53
C THR A 652 37.03 19.56 20.54
N THR A 653 36.94 19.93 21.81
CA THR A 653 36.69 18.97 22.90
C THR A 653 35.53 19.35 23.79
N VAL A 654 34.97 20.56 23.64
CA VAL A 654 33.87 21.03 24.48
C VAL A 654 32.63 20.15 24.34
N THR A 655 32.09 19.72 25.47
CA THR A 655 30.84 18.96 25.54
C THR A 655 29.71 19.80 26.14
N ALA A 656 28.46 19.37 25.95
CA ALA A 656 27.30 19.99 26.59
C ALA A 656 27.42 20.06 28.13
N ASP A 657 28.01 19.05 28.77
CA ASP A 657 28.19 19.02 30.24
C ASP A 657 29.21 20.07 30.72
N ASP A 658 30.30 20.26 29.97
CA ASP A 658 31.31 21.30 30.26
C ASP A 658 30.70 22.71 30.16
N LEU A 659 29.85 22.92 29.15
CA LEU A 659 29.13 24.18 28.94
C LEU A 659 28.04 24.41 29.99
N ALA A 660 27.31 23.37 30.38
CA ALA A 660 26.28 23.45 31.41
C ALA A 660 26.88 23.84 32.77
N ALA A 661 28.03 23.27 33.13
CA ALA A 661 28.75 23.64 34.35
C ALA A 661 29.23 25.10 34.33
N ALA A 662 29.62 25.62 33.16
CA ALA A 662 30.05 27.00 33.01
C ALA A 662 28.89 28.01 32.92
N LEU A 663 27.66 27.55 32.66
CA LEU A 663 26.43 28.35 32.64
C LEU A 663 25.80 28.53 34.03
N ASP A 664 26.29 27.85 35.07
CA ASP A 664 25.84 27.96 36.47
C ASP A 664 26.40 29.20 37.19
N LEU A 665 26.35 30.36 36.52
CA LEU A 665 26.92 31.64 36.99
C LEU A 665 25.86 32.56 37.65
N GLY A 666 24.67 32.02 37.97
CA GLY A 666 23.52 32.79 38.45
C GLY A 666 22.57 33.22 37.32
N PRO A 667 21.55 34.06 37.60
CA PRO A 667 20.55 34.44 36.61
C PRO A 667 21.14 35.30 35.48
N LEU A 668 21.21 34.73 34.28
CA LEU A 668 21.65 35.40 33.06
C LEU A 668 20.46 36.03 32.33
N ALA A 669 20.66 37.24 31.83
CA ALA A 669 19.72 37.91 30.92
C ALA A 669 19.80 37.35 29.48
N GLY A 670 20.91 36.70 29.13
CA GLY A 670 21.08 36.00 27.86
C GLY A 670 22.52 35.54 27.61
N VAL A 671 22.70 34.72 26.59
CA VAL A 671 24.00 34.19 26.15
C VAL A 671 24.29 34.65 24.73
N LEU A 672 25.44 35.28 24.50
CA LEU A 672 25.94 35.68 23.19
C LEU A 672 27.08 34.75 22.76
N SER A 673 26.82 33.88 21.78
CA SER A 673 27.78 32.90 21.28
C SER A 673 28.49 33.39 20.02
N LEU A 674 29.82 33.44 20.08
CA LEU A 674 30.70 33.70 18.94
C LEU A 674 31.35 32.41 18.40
N LEU A 675 30.91 31.24 18.87
CA LEU A 675 31.46 29.94 18.46
C LEU A 675 31.36 29.71 16.96
N GLY A 676 30.26 30.18 16.35
CA GLY A 676 30.02 30.12 14.91
C GLY A 676 31.15 30.69 14.05
N LEU A 677 31.97 31.60 14.59
CA LEU A 677 33.12 32.20 13.89
C LEU A 677 34.31 31.24 13.72
N ASP A 678 34.31 30.07 14.38
CA ASP A 678 35.35 29.06 14.18
C ASP A 678 35.03 28.14 12.99
N GLU A 679 35.54 28.53 11.82
CA GLU A 679 35.35 27.80 10.56
C GLU A 679 36.34 26.64 10.35
N ARG A 680 37.26 26.40 11.30
CA ARG A 680 38.25 25.33 11.17
C ARG A 680 37.52 23.97 11.12
N PRO A 681 37.97 23.02 10.29
CA PRO A 681 37.39 21.67 10.25
C PRO A 681 37.44 20.96 11.61
N HIS A 682 36.35 20.29 11.99
CA HIS A 682 36.33 19.44 13.17
C HIS A 682 37.30 18.26 13.00
N PRO A 683 38.12 17.92 14.01
CA PRO A 683 39.16 16.88 13.88
C PRO A 683 38.58 15.51 13.47
N ASP A 684 37.41 15.15 13.99
CA ASP A 684 36.74 13.87 13.68
C ASP A 684 35.74 13.96 12.51
N LEU A 685 35.34 15.18 12.12
CA LEU A 685 34.31 15.44 11.10
C LEU A 685 34.80 16.56 10.16
N PRO A 686 35.66 16.25 9.17
CA PRO A 686 36.35 17.27 8.36
C PRO A 686 35.41 18.19 7.58
N ASP A 687 34.21 17.72 7.24
CA ASP A 687 33.20 18.49 6.51
C ASP A 687 32.31 19.36 7.42
N VAL A 688 32.55 19.36 8.74
CA VAL A 688 31.79 20.12 9.73
C VAL A 688 32.70 21.19 10.37
N PRO A 689 32.33 22.48 10.32
CA PRO A 689 33.05 23.51 11.06
C PRO A 689 32.99 23.27 12.57
N ARG A 690 34.10 23.42 13.28
CA ARG A 690 34.17 23.29 14.74
C ARG A 690 33.16 24.18 15.45
N GLY A 691 32.99 25.41 14.98
CA GLY A 691 32.02 26.35 15.51
C GLY A 691 30.58 25.85 15.43
N LEU A 692 30.21 25.16 14.34
CA LEU A 692 28.88 24.58 14.18
C LEU A 692 28.66 23.45 15.17
N ALA A 693 29.62 22.53 15.31
CA ALA A 693 29.55 21.42 16.26
C ALA A 693 29.47 21.92 17.72
N ALA A 694 30.32 22.89 18.09
CA ALA A 694 30.31 23.49 19.41
C ALA A 694 29.03 24.28 19.71
N THR A 695 28.40 24.92 18.72
CA THR A 695 27.08 25.56 18.90
C THR A 695 25.98 24.52 19.12
N THR A 696 26.04 23.34 18.50
CA THR A 696 25.10 22.25 18.79
C THR A 696 25.22 21.77 20.24
N GLU A 697 26.45 21.60 20.75
CA GLU A 697 26.69 21.27 22.17
C GLU A 697 26.18 22.37 23.12
N LEU A 698 26.33 23.64 22.74
CA LEU A 698 25.80 24.77 23.52
C LEU A 698 24.27 24.79 23.57
N VAL A 699 23.59 24.46 22.46
CA VAL A 699 22.13 24.33 22.44
C VAL A 699 21.68 23.19 23.36
N HIS A 700 22.39 22.07 23.36
CA HIS A 700 22.12 20.97 24.30
C HIS A 700 22.35 21.38 25.77
N ALA A 701 23.42 22.11 26.07
CA ALA A 701 23.73 22.58 27.43
C ALA A 701 22.65 23.52 28.00
N LEU A 702 22.04 24.35 27.15
CA LEU A 702 20.96 25.27 27.53
C LEU A 702 19.61 24.55 27.77
N ALA A 703 19.53 23.23 27.59
CA ALA A 703 18.34 22.46 27.97
C ALA A 703 17.97 22.64 29.46
N GLY A 704 18.95 22.96 30.32
CA GLY A 704 18.78 23.20 31.76
C GLY A 704 18.74 24.66 32.21
N ASN A 705 18.88 25.66 31.31
CA ASN A 705 18.92 27.09 31.66
C ASN A 705 18.08 27.93 30.67
N PRO A 706 17.06 28.69 31.12
CA PRO A 706 16.13 29.40 30.23
C PRO A 706 16.68 30.70 29.59
N ALA A 707 17.99 30.98 29.71
CA ALA A 707 18.57 32.19 29.15
C ALA A 707 18.55 32.17 27.59
N PRO A 708 18.10 33.25 26.92
CA PRO A 708 18.01 33.30 25.46
C PRO A 708 19.39 33.28 24.80
N LEU A 709 19.57 32.39 23.82
CA LEU A 709 20.80 32.25 23.04
C LEU A 709 20.80 33.09 21.76
N TRP A 710 21.78 33.98 21.64
CA TRP A 710 22.09 34.72 20.42
C TRP A 710 23.37 34.21 19.78
N CYS A 711 23.31 33.81 18.51
CA CYS A 711 24.47 33.29 17.77
C CYS A 711 24.98 34.31 16.75
N VAL A 712 26.29 34.60 16.83
CA VAL A 712 26.97 35.53 15.92
C VAL A 712 27.58 34.78 14.75
N THR A 713 27.35 35.32 13.55
CA THR A 713 27.94 34.84 12.28
C THR A 713 28.60 35.99 11.53
N SER A 714 29.40 35.69 10.51
CA SER A 714 29.96 36.71 9.62
C SER A 714 29.88 36.30 8.15
N GLY A 715 29.11 37.04 7.36
CA GLY A 715 28.87 36.75 5.96
C GLY A 715 27.88 35.61 5.71
N ALA A 716 27.18 35.11 6.73
CA ALA A 716 26.12 34.11 6.55
C ALA A 716 24.90 34.69 5.82
N ALA A 717 24.68 35.99 6.00
CA ALA A 717 23.49 36.70 5.56
C ALA A 717 23.90 37.97 4.79
N PRO A 718 24.39 37.83 3.54
CA PRO A 718 24.93 38.95 2.77
C PRO A 718 23.85 39.99 2.46
N VAL A 719 24.14 41.26 2.74
CA VAL A 719 23.30 42.42 2.43
C VAL A 719 23.83 43.06 1.13
N ASP A 720 23.01 43.11 0.08
CA ASP A 720 23.26 43.76 -1.22
C ASP A 720 24.69 43.67 -1.79
N GLY A 721 24.96 42.62 -2.57
CA GLY A 721 26.21 42.47 -3.34
C GLY A 721 27.39 41.88 -2.56
N GLU A 722 27.23 41.65 -1.26
CA GLU A 722 28.16 40.89 -0.44
C GLU A 722 28.23 39.40 -0.86
N ARG A 723 29.40 38.77 -0.68
CA ARG A 723 29.58 37.33 -0.91
C ARG A 723 29.13 36.55 0.32
N ALA A 724 28.30 35.52 0.10
CA ALA A 724 27.89 34.61 1.16
C ALA A 724 29.06 33.72 1.62
N ASN A 725 29.17 33.49 2.92
CA ASN A 725 30.04 32.50 3.53
C ASN A 725 29.24 31.20 3.79
N PRO A 726 29.45 30.15 2.98
CA PRO A 726 28.66 28.92 3.07
C PRO A 726 28.90 28.14 4.38
N ALA A 727 30.06 28.27 5.03
CA ALA A 727 30.32 27.62 6.31
C ALA A 727 29.46 28.23 7.42
N GLN A 728 29.34 29.56 7.45
CA GLN A 728 28.55 30.32 8.41
C GLN A 728 27.04 30.22 8.14
N ALA A 729 26.61 30.09 6.87
CA ALA A 729 25.21 29.94 6.48
C ALA A 729 24.55 28.67 7.06
N ARG A 730 25.33 27.62 7.35
CA ARG A 730 24.84 26.40 8.00
C ARG A 730 24.34 26.65 9.42
N LEU A 731 24.91 27.63 10.12
CA LEU A 731 24.47 28.01 11.45
C LEU A 731 23.10 28.71 11.42
N TRP A 732 22.78 29.41 10.32
CA TRP A 732 21.46 30.01 10.13
C TRP A 732 20.37 28.95 9.91
N ALA A 733 20.72 27.84 9.25
CA ALA A 733 19.82 26.69 9.13
C ALA A 733 19.61 25.99 10.47
N LEU A 734 20.68 25.77 11.25
CA LEU A 734 20.58 25.22 12.61
C LEU A 734 19.72 26.12 13.50
N GLY A 735 19.99 27.43 13.51
CA GLY A 735 19.25 28.38 14.33
C GLY A 735 17.77 28.49 13.94
N ALA A 736 17.43 28.31 12.67
CA ALA A 736 16.04 28.24 12.23
C ALA A 736 15.29 27.01 12.79
N ALA A 737 15.97 25.86 12.87
CA ALA A 737 15.40 24.65 13.48
C ALA A 737 15.25 24.82 15.00
N VAL A 738 16.28 25.34 15.68
CA VAL A 738 16.24 25.56 17.14
C VAL A 738 15.17 26.58 17.53
N ALA A 739 15.00 27.66 16.75
CA ALA A 739 13.94 28.64 16.99
C ALA A 739 12.52 28.04 16.90
N ALA A 740 12.32 27.04 16.03
CA ALA A 740 11.03 26.35 15.87
C ALA A 740 10.78 25.34 17.00
N GLU A 741 11.82 24.66 17.48
CA GLU A 741 11.73 23.61 18.50
C GLU A 741 11.76 24.16 19.93
N HIS A 742 12.49 25.25 20.17
CA HIS A 742 12.74 25.85 21.49
C HIS A 742 12.61 27.39 21.46
N PRO A 743 11.43 27.93 21.08
CA PRO A 743 11.23 29.37 20.90
C PRO A 743 11.47 30.19 22.18
N GLU A 744 11.28 29.59 23.36
CA GLU A 744 11.47 30.25 24.66
C GLU A 744 12.95 30.40 25.08
N ARG A 745 13.87 29.76 24.37
CA ARG A 745 15.31 29.73 24.67
C ARG A 745 16.16 30.32 23.55
N TRP A 746 15.53 30.61 22.42
CA TRP A 746 16.20 31.17 21.27
C TRP A 746 16.12 32.69 21.30
N GLY A 747 17.28 33.33 21.32
CA GLY A 747 17.40 34.78 21.23
C GLY A 747 17.44 35.26 19.78
N GLY A 748 18.26 34.64 18.94
CA GLY A 748 18.33 34.98 17.52
C GLY A 748 19.68 34.75 16.83
N LEU A 749 19.72 35.04 15.54
CA LEU A 749 20.89 35.01 14.67
C LEU A 749 21.30 36.43 14.29
N LEU A 750 22.58 36.73 14.50
CA LEU A 750 23.17 38.03 14.27
C LEU A 750 24.34 37.92 13.31
N ASP A 751 24.17 38.34 12.06
CA ASP A 751 25.26 38.36 11.08
C ASP A 751 25.96 39.72 11.11
N VAL A 752 27.21 39.75 11.59
CA VAL A 752 27.93 40.99 11.90
C VAL A 752 29.13 41.16 10.97
N SER A 753 29.24 42.32 10.32
CA SER A 753 30.43 42.67 9.54
C SER A 753 31.64 42.90 10.44
N ALA A 754 32.85 42.65 9.93
CA ALA A 754 34.13 42.68 10.66
C ALA A 754 34.48 44.02 11.35
N ASP A 755 33.76 45.10 11.04
CA ASP A 755 33.91 46.45 11.60
C ASP A 755 32.84 46.86 12.63
N VAL A 756 31.84 46.03 12.89
CA VAL A 756 30.77 46.27 13.88
C VAL A 756 30.94 45.41 15.14
N ASP A 757 30.96 46.02 16.33
CA ASP A 757 31.01 45.29 17.59
C ASP A 757 29.76 44.39 17.80
N PRO A 758 29.92 43.07 18.04
CA PRO A 758 28.80 42.14 18.28
C PRO A 758 27.88 42.52 19.45
N VAL A 759 28.40 43.16 20.51
CA VAL A 759 27.58 43.58 21.66
C VAL A 759 26.70 44.78 21.29
N THR A 760 27.25 45.74 20.54
CA THR A 760 26.51 46.85 19.95
C THR A 760 25.43 46.35 18.98
N ALA A 761 25.74 45.34 18.19
CA ALA A 761 24.80 44.73 17.25
C ALA A 761 23.67 43.96 17.97
N LEU A 762 23.98 43.25 19.07
CA LEU A 762 22.99 42.60 19.92
C LEU A 762 22.06 43.62 20.59
N ALA A 763 22.60 44.73 21.10
CA ALA A 763 21.80 45.79 21.71
C ALA A 763 20.80 46.38 20.72
N ALA A 764 21.23 46.60 19.47
CA ALA A 764 20.35 47.06 18.41
C ALA A 764 19.29 46.01 18.06
N ALA A 765 19.66 44.72 18.00
CA ALA A 765 18.72 43.65 17.70
C ALA A 765 17.61 43.52 18.76
N LEU A 766 17.94 43.65 20.05
CA LEU A 766 16.99 43.53 21.16
C LEU A 766 15.94 44.66 21.21
N ASP A 767 16.19 45.80 20.55
CA ASP A 767 15.21 46.88 20.40
C ASP A 767 14.16 46.60 19.31
N HIS A 768 14.30 45.49 18.58
CA HIS A 768 13.42 45.07 17.50
C HIS A 768 12.91 43.63 17.73
N ASP A 769 11.69 43.34 17.27
CA ASP A 769 11.05 42.03 17.40
C ASP A 769 11.50 41.05 16.29
N GLU A 770 12.80 41.08 15.96
CA GLU A 770 13.39 40.30 14.85
C GLU A 770 14.48 39.38 15.40
N ASP A 771 14.32 38.08 15.20
CA ASP A 771 15.25 37.05 15.66
C ASP A 771 16.35 36.75 14.62
N ARG A 772 16.35 37.39 13.45
CA ARG A 772 17.34 37.20 12.38
C ARG A 772 17.68 38.51 11.70
N VAL A 773 18.84 39.06 12.04
CA VAL A 773 19.25 40.39 11.60
C VAL A 773 20.70 40.42 11.14
N ALA A 774 20.98 41.29 10.17
CA ALA A 774 22.32 41.58 9.70
C ALA A 774 22.73 42.99 10.18
N ALA A 775 23.83 43.06 10.92
CA ALA A 775 24.38 44.31 11.43
C ALA A 775 25.57 44.75 10.56
N ARG A 776 25.47 45.96 10.01
CA ARG A 776 26.50 46.62 9.19
C ARG A 776 26.74 48.02 9.74
N ARG A 777 27.87 48.66 9.44
CA ARG A 777 28.11 50.07 9.82
C ARG A 777 26.98 51.01 9.36
N SER A 778 26.31 50.65 8.27
CA SER A 778 25.15 51.38 7.73
C SER A 778 23.86 51.21 8.53
N GLY A 779 23.76 50.29 9.48
CA GLY A 779 22.57 50.05 10.30
C GLY A 779 22.24 48.56 10.48
N LEU A 780 21.08 48.31 11.11
CA LEU A 780 20.52 46.98 11.28
C LEU A 780 19.54 46.66 10.14
N TRP A 781 19.63 45.44 9.59
CA TRP A 781 18.87 45.00 8.43
C TRP A 781 18.12 43.71 8.74
N ALA A 782 16.88 43.61 8.26
CA ALA A 782 16.09 42.36 8.26
C ALA A 782 15.55 42.08 6.86
N ARG A 783 15.25 40.81 6.57
CA ARG A 783 14.68 40.43 5.27
C ARG A 783 13.19 40.74 5.23
N ARG A 784 12.75 41.39 4.15
CA ARG A 784 11.33 41.64 3.86
C ARG A 784 10.98 41.16 2.46
N PRO A 785 9.80 40.53 2.27
CA PRO A 785 9.31 40.17 0.96
C PRO A 785 8.95 41.43 0.14
N VAL A 786 9.27 41.44 -1.15
CA VAL A 786 8.90 42.53 -2.06
C VAL A 786 7.97 42.00 -3.16
N PRO A 787 6.83 42.64 -3.44
CA PRO A 787 5.94 42.22 -4.53
C PRO A 787 6.59 42.39 -5.91
N ALA A 788 6.48 41.38 -6.77
CA ALA A 788 6.90 41.48 -8.17
C ALA A 788 5.87 42.27 -9.01
N CYS A 789 6.33 43.25 -9.79
CA CYS A 789 5.49 44.00 -10.73
C CYS A 789 5.13 43.13 -11.94
N ARG A 790 3.84 42.98 -12.25
CA ARG A 790 3.34 42.24 -13.41
C ARG A 790 3.45 43.10 -14.68
N THR A 791 4.24 42.66 -15.66
CA THR A 791 4.11 43.10 -17.05
C THR A 791 3.43 42.00 -17.85
N ALA A 792 2.18 42.24 -18.25
CA ALA A 792 1.48 41.48 -19.28
C ALA A 792 1.07 42.49 -20.36
N GLU A 793 1.55 42.30 -21.59
CA GLU A 793 0.74 42.39 -22.82
C GLU A 793 1.59 42.22 -24.10
N ALA A 794 1.03 41.39 -25.00
CA ALA A 794 1.13 41.38 -26.47
C ALA A 794 2.40 40.84 -27.19
N GLY A 795 2.18 39.72 -27.92
CA GLY A 795 2.57 39.60 -29.33
C GLY A 795 3.58 38.51 -29.70
N CYS A 796 3.09 37.37 -30.22
CA CYS A 796 3.91 36.49 -31.08
C CYS A 796 3.15 36.25 -32.42
N PRO A 797 3.81 36.37 -33.59
CA PRO A 797 3.16 36.38 -34.91
C PRO A 797 3.01 34.96 -35.53
N PRO A 798 2.29 34.81 -36.67
CA PRO A 798 1.75 33.53 -37.14
C PRO A 798 2.75 32.70 -37.98
N THR A 799 2.45 31.41 -38.04
CA THR A 799 3.08 30.35 -38.85
C THR A 799 2.88 30.55 -40.36
N ASP A 800 3.92 30.26 -41.14
CA ASP A 800 3.94 30.23 -42.61
C ASP A 800 3.75 28.78 -43.12
N PRO A 801 2.97 28.52 -44.19
CA PRO A 801 2.77 27.19 -44.76
C PRO A 801 3.64 26.98 -46.01
N ASP A 802 4.08 25.74 -46.22
CA ASP A 802 4.18 25.07 -47.53
C ASP A 802 5.04 23.81 -47.35
N LEU A 803 4.53 22.67 -47.80
CA LEU A 803 5.26 21.54 -48.39
C LEU A 803 4.25 20.41 -48.69
N GLU A 804 3.86 20.27 -49.96
CA GLU A 804 3.35 19.03 -50.55
C GLU A 804 4.49 18.37 -51.34
N ASP A 805 4.73 17.08 -51.11
CA ASP A 805 4.62 16.04 -52.16
C ASP A 805 4.83 14.62 -51.58
N LEU A 806 3.82 13.77 -51.85
CA LEU A 806 3.65 12.31 -51.67
C LEU A 806 3.10 11.74 -50.34
N ASP A 807 1.89 11.18 -50.45
CA ASP A 807 1.41 9.87 -49.93
C ASP A 807 1.86 9.44 -48.52
N ASP A 808 1.52 10.28 -47.56
CA ASP A 808 1.45 9.99 -46.11
C ASP A 808 0.09 10.49 -45.53
N GLU A 809 -0.70 11.18 -46.36
CA GLU A 809 -1.90 11.93 -45.97
C GLU A 809 -3.05 11.04 -45.51
N GLN A 810 -3.19 9.83 -46.04
CA GLN A 810 -4.25 8.91 -45.60
C GLN A 810 -3.97 8.31 -44.22
N LEU A 811 -2.69 8.18 -43.84
CA LEU A 811 -2.30 7.67 -42.53
C LEU A 811 -2.33 8.78 -41.47
N PHE A 812 -1.93 10.00 -41.83
CA PHE A 812 -1.90 11.15 -40.92
C PHE A 812 -3.24 11.86 -40.75
N ALA A 813 -4.13 11.88 -41.75
CA ALA A 813 -5.47 12.46 -41.59
C ALA A 813 -6.36 11.69 -40.58
N LEU A 814 -6.09 10.39 -40.38
CA LEU A 814 -6.76 9.54 -39.39
C LEU A 814 -6.23 9.71 -37.95
N ILE A 815 -5.02 10.27 -37.81
CA ILE A 815 -4.36 10.50 -36.52
C ILE A 815 -4.67 11.91 -35.99
N ASP A 816 -4.99 12.87 -36.86
CA ASP A 816 -5.19 14.28 -36.50
C ASP A 816 -6.66 14.67 -36.21
N GLN A 817 -7.62 13.76 -36.45
CA GLN A 817 -9.00 13.91 -35.99
C GLN A 817 -9.24 13.02 -34.78
N GLY A 818 -9.63 13.62 -33.65
CA GLY A 818 -9.99 12.88 -32.45
C GLY A 818 -11.02 11.80 -32.75
N PHE A 819 -10.67 10.56 -32.38
CA PHE A 819 -11.45 9.32 -32.53
C PHE A 819 -12.13 9.13 -33.90
N GLY A 820 -11.49 8.37 -34.79
CA GLY A 820 -12.07 7.93 -36.06
C GLY A 820 -12.12 6.41 -36.19
N LEU A 821 -13.25 5.86 -36.64
CA LEU A 821 -13.41 4.49 -37.12
C LEU A 821 -12.92 4.42 -38.58
N ARG A 822 -12.08 3.44 -38.92
CA ARG A 822 -11.69 3.13 -40.30
C ARG A 822 -12.73 2.32 -41.06
#